data_AF-A0A6M2CRD3-F1
#
_entry.id   AF-A0A6M2CRD3-F1
#
_cell.length_a   1.000
_cell.length_b   1.000
_cell.length_c   1.000
_cell.angle_alpha   90.00
_cell.angle_beta   90.00
_cell.angle_gamma   90.00
#
_symmetry.space_group_name_H-M   'P 1'
#
loop_
_entity.id
_entity.type
_entity.pdbx_description
1 polymer ?
#
loop_
_entity_poly.entity_id
_entity_poly.type
_entity_poly.pdbx_seq_one_letter_code
_entity_poly.pdbx_strand_id
1 'polypeptide(L)'
;RAKHRPRRCAIAMSQPRYVCELCNYSCDSVESERNHLKTVRHFVEFLKYHLWQHEDFLTRDKRNVTVSCQEIPDCIPAIAFQLLPNQLLKLTLLVSVDADSPSRVFLQACIFLHPSQMFVLEDEAGVCDGRAQVPIEPGTSYTIILSCLAQQQGTVRIPLAFKFQEDTESERLFTIIRFIDATVWEDGGDSLEPVEPYTFVLPLPQLPNADRIIPAKRPKSSNVIQDLERKKPLSQYCVDDQLVEFQKHELREWEGMDEDMRDLLIYIKKHLDDPLSECTYWGRFSTLLYFEEIQMQIDIRKYDMLGAPLNPCPTQTDLYVLEVPGLVEGRPSVLKGDSIFVRLSSAKCEPSSHEQEVLEYEGFVCEARRGSLLISFCGRFKKLYIKGMKFDVRFTFNRLALRLMHRALGLLENASLWSFVLPKCAPSSEPSLNIRRLQLFNKKIESNPEQYTAVKNILLGLHRPYPYLLFGPPGTGKTMTLVEALKQVCTLIPSSHILVVASSNSACDVLAERLIEHMSSMEIFRMYSASVHPSNISKKLKKVSNYNYDEKKFFYPCSEALMRYKVIVATSACAGRLVTADFALNHFTHIFVDEAGQSLEPECLIPVMGLMSPWNPKKFGPGGHFILAGDPQQLGPVIRSRLAKQFNLDVSLLERLMDTGPYQRMQNGYYNPQMLTKLLKNFRSHGDIIQVPNKLFYEGELQVCGDELITHSMDNWQKLPRRGCPLIFHSVLGRDLRESTCPSYFNPEEIKVVVDYVVSLL
;
A
#
# COMPACT_ATOMS: atom_id res chain seq x y z
N ARG A 1 -30.29 -10.36 7.14
CA ARG A 1 -30.70 -11.21 6.00
C ARG A 1 -31.79 -10.52 5.18
N ALA A 2 -31.42 -9.79 4.12
CA ALA A 2 -32.30 -9.35 3.03
C ALA A 2 -31.37 -8.94 1.87
N LYS A 3 -31.05 -9.85 0.94
CA LYS A 3 -31.69 -9.91 -0.39
C LYS A 3 -31.63 -8.57 -1.13
N HIS A 4 -30.52 -8.32 -1.84
CA HIS A 4 -30.59 -7.53 -3.06
C HIS A 4 -31.45 -8.30 -4.07
N ARG A 5 -32.71 -7.88 -4.21
CA ARG A 5 -33.47 -8.16 -5.43
C ARG A 5 -33.02 -7.17 -6.52
N PRO A 6 -32.84 -7.63 -7.75
CA PRO A 6 -32.53 -6.78 -8.89
C PRO A 6 -33.79 -6.00 -9.33
N ARG A 7 -33.57 -4.82 -9.90
CA ARG A 7 -34.61 -4.07 -10.63
C ARG A 7 -35.14 -4.95 -11.77
N ARG A 8 -36.39 -5.41 -11.66
CA ARG A 8 -37.17 -5.93 -12.78
C ARG A 8 -37.77 -4.75 -13.54
N CYS A 9 -37.12 -4.32 -14.62
CA CYS A 9 -37.84 -3.92 -15.81
C CYS A 9 -38.05 -5.22 -16.60
N ALA A 10 -39.29 -5.69 -16.66
CA ALA A 10 -39.67 -6.86 -17.42
C ALA A 10 -39.70 -6.52 -18.90
N ILE A 11 -38.58 -6.77 -19.57
CA ILE A 11 -38.56 -7.26 -20.95
C ILE A 11 -37.87 -8.62 -20.81
N ALA A 12 -38.59 -9.71 -21.09
CA ALA A 12 -38.03 -11.04 -21.05
C ALA A 12 -36.97 -11.17 -22.15
N MET A 13 -35.70 -10.94 -21.82
CA MET A 13 -34.58 -11.34 -22.64
C MET A 13 -34.05 -12.66 -22.08
N SER A 14 -33.98 -13.68 -22.93
CA SER A 14 -33.38 -14.99 -22.64
C SER A 14 -31.99 -14.78 -22.03
N GLN A 15 -31.68 -15.49 -20.94
CA GLN A 15 -30.29 -15.55 -20.47
C GLN A 15 -29.47 -16.34 -21.49
N PRO A 16 -28.30 -15.82 -21.92
CA PRO A 16 -27.51 -16.49 -22.95
C PRO A 16 -26.94 -17.80 -22.43
N ARG A 17 -26.97 -18.83 -23.29
CA ARG A 17 -26.48 -20.19 -22.98
C ARG A 17 -24.95 -20.26 -22.87
N TYR A 18 -24.24 -19.33 -23.50
CA TYR A 18 -22.79 -19.25 -23.51
C TYR A 18 -22.35 -17.80 -23.38
N VAL A 19 -21.35 -17.57 -22.52
CA VAL A 19 -20.62 -16.31 -22.41
C VAL A 19 -19.13 -16.62 -22.50
N CYS A 20 -18.44 -16.04 -23.48
CA CYS A 20 -17.00 -16.20 -23.62
C CYS A 20 -16.27 -15.39 -22.54
N GLU A 21 -15.48 -16.06 -21.70
CA GLU A 21 -14.72 -15.42 -20.62
C GLU A 21 -13.63 -14.46 -21.12
N LEU A 22 -13.13 -14.65 -22.35
CA LEU A 22 -12.03 -13.85 -22.92
C LEU A 22 -12.49 -12.53 -23.54
N CYS A 23 -13.66 -12.49 -24.17
CA CYS A 23 -14.12 -11.31 -24.92
C CYS A 23 -15.55 -10.86 -24.59
N ASN A 24 -16.16 -11.50 -23.59
CA ASN A 24 -17.49 -11.20 -23.07
C ASN A 24 -18.62 -11.24 -24.12
N TYR A 25 -18.43 -12.02 -25.19
CA TYR A 25 -19.46 -12.30 -26.19
C TYR A 25 -20.46 -13.30 -25.65
N SER A 26 -21.75 -13.02 -25.81
CA SER A 26 -22.83 -13.88 -25.35
C SER A 26 -23.66 -14.39 -26.53
N CYS A 27 -23.98 -15.68 -26.55
CA CYS A 27 -24.89 -16.24 -27.55
C CYS A 27 -25.76 -17.38 -27.02
N ASP A 28 -26.83 -17.66 -27.77
CA ASP A 28 -27.91 -18.55 -27.34
C ASP A 28 -27.89 -19.91 -28.08
N SER A 29 -27.01 -20.09 -29.09
CA SER A 29 -26.87 -21.32 -29.88
C SER A 29 -25.42 -21.82 -29.97
N VAL A 30 -25.26 -23.15 -30.03
CA VAL A 30 -23.96 -23.83 -30.19
C VAL A 30 -23.29 -23.48 -31.54
N GLU A 31 -24.09 -23.20 -32.56
CA GLU A 31 -23.57 -22.74 -33.86
C GLU A 31 -23.00 -21.32 -33.78
N SER A 32 -23.68 -20.42 -33.05
CA SER A 32 -23.17 -19.07 -32.79
C SER A 32 -21.90 -19.08 -31.93
N GLU A 33 -21.80 -20.01 -30.98
CA GLU A 33 -20.59 -20.25 -30.18
C GLU A 33 -19.43 -20.70 -31.07
N ARG A 34 -19.64 -21.70 -31.94
CA ARG A 34 -18.60 -22.16 -32.87
C ARG A 34 -18.18 -21.07 -33.86
N ASN A 35 -19.12 -20.26 -34.33
CA ASN A 35 -18.82 -19.12 -35.20
C ASN A 35 -18.06 -18.03 -34.44
N HIS A 36 -18.42 -17.77 -33.19
CA HIS A 36 -17.73 -16.83 -32.30
C HIS A 36 -16.26 -17.20 -32.09
N LEU A 37 -15.97 -18.46 -31.76
CA LEU A 37 -14.60 -18.95 -31.56
C LEU A 37 -13.71 -18.82 -32.81
N LYS A 38 -14.33 -18.73 -34.00
CA LYS A 38 -13.65 -18.50 -35.28
C LYS A 38 -13.47 -17.01 -35.62
N THR A 39 -14.03 -16.10 -34.83
CA THR A 39 -13.92 -14.66 -35.12
C THR A 39 -12.51 -14.13 -34.87
N VAL A 40 -12.10 -13.15 -35.68
CA VAL A 40 -10.84 -12.40 -35.50
C VAL A 40 -10.77 -11.79 -34.10
N ARG A 41 -11.90 -11.27 -33.59
CA ARG A 41 -11.99 -10.67 -32.24
C ARG A 41 -11.67 -11.69 -31.14
N HIS A 42 -12.23 -12.90 -31.20
CA HIS A 42 -11.93 -13.94 -30.21
C HIS A 42 -10.46 -14.36 -30.28
N PHE A 43 -9.94 -14.54 -31.49
CA PHE A 43 -8.53 -14.89 -31.72
C PHE A 43 -7.56 -13.85 -31.17
N VAL A 44 -7.84 -12.56 -31.33
CA VAL A 44 -7.02 -11.46 -30.76
C VAL A 44 -7.00 -11.51 -29.23
N GLU A 45 -8.16 -11.63 -28.58
CA GLU A 45 -8.21 -11.69 -27.11
C GLU A 45 -7.57 -12.95 -26.55
N PHE A 46 -7.74 -14.10 -27.22
CA PHE A 46 -7.03 -15.34 -26.91
C PHE A 46 -5.51 -15.17 -27.00
N LEU A 47 -5.01 -14.54 -28.06
CA LEU A 47 -3.58 -14.29 -28.23
C LEU A 47 -3.05 -13.29 -27.21
N LYS A 48 -3.78 -12.23 -26.85
CA LYS A 48 -3.35 -11.31 -25.79
C LYS A 48 -3.12 -12.03 -24.47
N TYR A 49 -4.04 -12.94 -24.11
CA TYR A 49 -3.93 -13.73 -22.89
C TYR A 49 -2.72 -14.69 -22.94
N HIS A 50 -2.54 -15.40 -24.05
CA HIS A 50 -1.45 -16.37 -24.19
C HIS A 50 -0.06 -15.75 -24.44
N LEU A 51 0.01 -14.59 -25.10
CA LEU A 51 1.27 -13.88 -25.36
C LEU A 51 1.99 -13.56 -24.06
N TRP A 52 1.25 -13.16 -23.03
CA TRP A 52 1.81 -12.86 -21.72
C TRP A 52 2.47 -14.07 -21.04
N GLN A 53 2.02 -15.29 -21.33
CA GLN A 53 2.54 -16.52 -20.71
C GLN A 53 3.60 -17.25 -21.57
N HIS A 54 3.62 -17.00 -22.88
CA HIS A 54 4.39 -17.80 -23.84
C HIS A 54 5.05 -16.97 -24.95
N GLU A 55 5.58 -15.78 -24.61
CA GLU A 55 6.22 -14.85 -25.55
C GLU A 55 7.28 -15.55 -26.43
N ASP A 56 8.26 -16.23 -25.83
CA ASP A 56 9.36 -16.90 -26.54
C ASP A 56 8.86 -17.93 -27.58
N PHE A 57 7.76 -18.63 -27.28
CA PHE A 57 7.20 -19.62 -28.17
C PHE A 57 6.44 -18.97 -29.34
N LEU A 58 5.79 -17.82 -29.10
CA LEU A 58 4.98 -17.13 -30.08
C LEU A 58 5.81 -16.26 -31.02
N THR A 59 6.94 -15.74 -30.57
CA THR A 59 7.80 -14.85 -31.35
C THR A 59 8.86 -15.57 -32.19
N ARG A 60 9.20 -16.83 -31.89
CA ARG A 60 10.14 -17.60 -32.72
C ARG A 60 9.55 -18.00 -34.07
N ASP A 61 10.41 -18.11 -35.07
CA ASP A 61 10.11 -18.81 -36.31
C ASP A 61 9.82 -20.29 -36.04
N LYS A 62 8.91 -20.84 -36.83
CA LYS A 62 8.50 -22.23 -36.68
C LYS A 62 7.86 -22.72 -37.96
N ARG A 63 7.93 -24.04 -38.14
CA ARG A 63 7.35 -24.74 -39.30
C ARG A 63 7.90 -24.23 -40.63
N ASN A 64 9.19 -23.93 -40.67
CA ASN A 64 9.90 -23.45 -41.87
C ASN A 64 9.37 -22.11 -42.42
N VAL A 65 8.59 -21.37 -41.62
CA VAL A 65 8.13 -20.02 -41.94
C VAL A 65 8.93 -19.02 -41.14
N THR A 66 9.48 -18.04 -41.86
CA THR A 66 10.21 -16.91 -41.31
C THR A 66 9.47 -15.61 -41.62
N VAL A 67 9.25 -14.79 -40.60
CA VAL A 67 8.71 -13.43 -40.78
C VAL A 67 9.81 -12.40 -40.48
N SER A 68 10.20 -11.63 -41.49
CA SER A 68 11.25 -10.62 -41.41
C SER A 68 10.84 -9.30 -42.04
N CYS A 69 11.73 -8.30 -42.02
CA CYS A 69 11.56 -7.00 -42.64
C CYS A 69 12.72 -6.77 -43.61
N GLN A 70 12.43 -6.28 -44.82
CA GLN A 70 13.43 -6.06 -45.86
C GLN A 70 14.42 -4.95 -45.49
N GLU A 71 13.92 -3.89 -44.86
CA GLU A 71 14.70 -2.69 -44.54
C GLU A 71 15.48 -2.80 -43.22
N ILE A 72 15.12 -3.75 -42.35
CA ILE A 72 15.68 -3.88 -41.00
C ILE A 72 16.33 -5.27 -40.84
N PRO A 73 17.67 -5.36 -40.81
CA PRO A 73 18.36 -6.61 -40.51
C PRO A 73 18.13 -7.03 -39.05
N ASP A 74 18.17 -8.34 -38.77
CA ASP A 74 18.03 -8.91 -37.42
C ASP A 74 16.74 -8.51 -36.65
N CYS A 75 15.63 -8.38 -37.38
CA CYS A 75 14.35 -7.87 -36.85
C CYS A 75 13.51 -8.91 -36.07
N ILE A 76 14.15 -9.90 -35.44
CA ILE A 76 13.48 -10.98 -34.71
C ILE A 76 13.94 -10.94 -33.24
N PRO A 77 13.03 -10.86 -32.26
CA PRO A 77 11.56 -10.94 -32.37
C PRO A 77 10.87 -9.60 -32.68
N ALA A 78 11.62 -8.49 -32.74
CA ALA A 78 11.09 -7.13 -32.87
C ALA A 78 11.64 -6.41 -34.10
N ILE A 79 10.73 -5.76 -34.83
CA ILE A 79 11.00 -4.91 -35.98
C ILE A 79 11.07 -3.47 -35.46
N ALA A 80 12.28 -3.04 -35.10
CA ALA A 80 12.54 -1.76 -34.46
C ALA A 80 13.01 -0.69 -35.44
N PHE A 81 12.39 0.49 -35.40
CA PHE A 81 12.74 1.62 -36.27
C PHE A 81 12.43 2.98 -35.63
N GLN A 82 13.05 4.02 -36.19
CA GLN A 82 12.87 5.41 -35.78
C GLN A 82 12.23 6.22 -36.91
N LEU A 83 11.38 7.19 -36.56
CA LEU A 83 10.78 8.13 -37.49
C LEU A 83 10.57 9.50 -36.85
N LEU A 84 10.55 10.56 -37.65
CA LEU A 84 10.19 11.90 -37.16
C LEU A 84 8.67 12.06 -37.04
N PRO A 85 8.18 12.94 -36.16
CA PRO A 85 6.76 13.29 -36.12
C PRO A 85 6.24 13.75 -37.48
N ASN A 86 5.06 13.26 -37.87
CA ASN A 86 4.40 13.49 -39.16
C ASN A 86 5.14 12.96 -40.40
N GLN A 87 6.18 12.14 -40.23
CA GLN A 87 6.82 11.42 -41.32
C GLN A 87 6.06 10.12 -41.61
N LEU A 88 5.71 9.90 -42.88
CA LEU A 88 5.21 8.60 -43.34
C LEU A 88 6.40 7.68 -43.63
N LEU A 89 6.50 6.56 -42.91
CA LEU A 89 7.48 5.50 -43.18
C LEU A 89 6.75 4.26 -43.71
N LYS A 90 7.30 3.61 -44.72
CA LYS A 90 6.81 2.31 -45.22
C LYS A 90 7.90 1.26 -45.06
N LEU A 91 7.53 0.10 -44.53
CA LEU A 91 8.39 -1.06 -44.35
C LEU A 91 7.77 -2.26 -45.06
N THR A 92 8.62 -3.11 -45.62
CA THR A 92 8.24 -4.31 -46.35
C THR A 92 8.46 -5.52 -45.47
N LEU A 93 7.37 -6.10 -44.98
CA LEU A 93 7.37 -7.34 -44.21
C LEU A 93 7.40 -8.53 -45.18
N LEU A 94 8.34 -9.44 -44.96
CA LEU A 94 8.55 -10.63 -45.78
C LEU A 94 8.14 -11.86 -44.99
N VAL A 95 7.15 -12.60 -45.50
CA VAL A 95 6.73 -13.90 -44.99
C VAL A 95 7.30 -14.96 -45.93
N SER A 96 8.39 -15.61 -45.53
CA SER A 96 9.14 -16.55 -46.37
C SER A 96 8.97 -17.98 -45.89
N VAL A 97 8.77 -18.90 -46.83
CA VAL A 97 8.74 -20.35 -46.57
C VAL A 97 10.04 -20.96 -47.09
N ASP A 98 10.73 -21.72 -46.24
CA ASP A 98 11.97 -22.39 -46.61
C ASP A 98 11.77 -23.32 -47.82
N ALA A 99 12.79 -23.43 -48.68
CA ALA A 99 12.79 -24.34 -49.82
C ALA A 99 12.70 -25.81 -49.38
N ASP A 100 13.23 -26.14 -48.20
CA ASP A 100 13.16 -27.47 -47.60
C ASP A 100 11.80 -27.76 -46.92
N SER A 101 10.82 -26.86 -47.04
CA SER A 101 9.49 -27.08 -46.46
C SER A 101 8.75 -28.24 -47.14
N PRO A 102 8.20 -29.19 -46.37
CA PRO A 102 7.55 -30.39 -46.93
C PRO A 102 6.23 -30.09 -47.65
N SER A 103 5.63 -28.93 -47.39
CA SER A 103 4.40 -28.47 -48.04
C SER A 103 4.33 -26.94 -48.05
N ARG A 104 3.41 -26.42 -48.88
CA ARG A 104 3.04 -25.00 -48.88
C ARG A 104 2.28 -24.64 -47.60
N VAL A 105 2.28 -23.35 -47.26
CA VAL A 105 1.58 -22.81 -46.09
C VAL A 105 0.60 -21.74 -46.51
N PHE A 106 -0.60 -21.75 -45.95
CA PHE A 106 -1.58 -20.69 -46.15
C PHE A 106 -1.45 -19.62 -45.07
N LEU A 107 -1.21 -18.38 -45.48
CA LEU A 107 -1.33 -17.21 -44.62
C LEU A 107 -2.80 -16.79 -44.56
N GLN A 108 -3.42 -16.93 -43.38
CA GLN A 108 -4.85 -16.68 -43.17
C GLN A 108 -5.16 -15.27 -42.68
N ALA A 109 -4.26 -14.65 -41.92
CA ALA A 109 -4.47 -13.33 -41.34
C ALA A 109 -3.14 -12.70 -40.92
N CYS A 110 -3.06 -11.37 -41.05
CA CYS A 110 -2.01 -10.53 -40.47
C CYS A 110 -2.69 -9.37 -39.73
N ILE A 111 -2.65 -9.36 -38.39
CA ILE A 111 -3.46 -8.45 -37.56
C ILE A 111 -2.69 -7.92 -36.35
N PHE A 112 -2.90 -6.64 -36.02
CA PHE A 112 -2.43 -6.10 -34.75
C PHE A 112 -3.30 -6.60 -33.60
N LEU A 113 -2.68 -6.99 -32.48
CA LEU A 113 -3.44 -7.35 -31.29
C LEU A 113 -3.98 -6.12 -30.56
N HIS A 114 -3.32 -4.97 -30.69
CA HIS A 114 -3.80 -3.71 -30.11
C HIS A 114 -4.22 -2.75 -31.22
N PRO A 115 -5.39 -2.09 -31.11
CA PRO A 115 -5.80 -1.09 -32.09
C PRO A 115 -4.80 0.07 -32.08
N SER A 116 -4.35 0.48 -33.26
CA SER A 116 -3.45 1.61 -33.44
C SER A 116 -3.89 2.41 -34.66
N GLN A 117 -3.91 3.73 -34.51
CA GLN A 117 -4.10 4.65 -35.63
C GLN A 117 -2.78 5.01 -36.32
N MET A 118 -1.65 4.60 -35.73
CA MET A 118 -0.30 4.89 -36.24
C MET A 118 0.14 3.92 -37.33
N PHE A 119 -0.39 2.69 -37.34
CA PHE A 119 0.05 1.64 -38.24
C PHE A 119 -1.08 1.18 -39.16
N VAL A 120 -0.76 1.01 -40.44
CA VAL A 120 -1.65 0.48 -41.46
C VAL A 120 -0.94 -0.65 -42.20
N LEU A 121 -1.63 -1.77 -42.42
CA LEU A 121 -1.12 -2.92 -43.16
C LEU A 121 -1.80 -2.98 -44.52
N GLU A 122 -1.02 -3.14 -45.58
CA GLU A 122 -1.50 -3.27 -46.96
C GLU A 122 -0.86 -4.51 -47.60
N ASP A 123 -1.62 -5.29 -48.35
CA ASP A 123 -1.12 -6.45 -49.08
C ASP A 123 -1.92 -6.66 -50.38
N GLU A 124 -1.32 -7.32 -51.37
CA GLU A 124 -1.92 -7.45 -52.70
C GLU A 124 -3.17 -8.35 -52.73
N ALA A 125 -3.20 -9.39 -51.91
CA ALA A 125 -4.28 -10.38 -51.92
C ALA A 125 -5.42 -10.09 -50.93
N GLY A 126 -5.25 -9.13 -50.02
CA GLY A 126 -6.25 -8.74 -49.02
C GLY A 126 -6.30 -9.64 -47.79
N VAL A 127 -5.16 -10.21 -47.37
CA VAL A 127 -4.99 -10.98 -46.13
C VAL A 127 -5.14 -10.08 -44.90
N CYS A 128 -4.59 -8.86 -44.92
CA CYS A 128 -4.62 -7.92 -43.80
C CYS A 128 -6.05 -7.42 -43.52
N ASP A 129 -6.86 -7.30 -44.57
CA ASP A 129 -8.28 -6.96 -44.52
C ASP A 129 -9.19 -8.16 -44.24
N GLY A 130 -8.63 -9.36 -44.11
CA GLY A 130 -9.38 -10.61 -43.88
C GLY A 130 -10.28 -11.04 -45.05
N ARG A 131 -10.00 -10.57 -46.28
CA ARG A 131 -10.80 -10.86 -47.48
C ARG A 131 -10.36 -12.14 -48.19
N ALA A 132 -9.12 -12.56 -48.02
CA ALA A 132 -8.56 -13.75 -48.66
C ALA A 132 -7.55 -14.49 -47.77
N GLN A 133 -7.20 -15.70 -48.18
CA GLN A 133 -6.06 -16.46 -47.66
C GLN A 133 -5.10 -16.73 -48.82
N VAL A 134 -3.79 -16.63 -48.58
CA VAL A 134 -2.77 -16.75 -49.63
C VAL A 134 -1.95 -18.01 -49.44
N PRO A 135 -1.83 -18.88 -50.46
CA PRO A 135 -0.85 -19.97 -50.45
C PRO A 135 0.56 -19.40 -50.70
N ILE A 136 1.51 -19.81 -49.87
CA ILE A 136 2.94 -19.49 -50.03
C ILE A 136 3.68 -20.81 -50.25
N GLU A 137 4.26 -20.96 -51.45
CA GLU A 137 4.96 -22.17 -51.88
C GLU A 137 6.37 -22.24 -51.26
N PRO A 138 6.94 -23.46 -51.04
CA PRO A 138 8.31 -23.61 -50.57
C PRO A 138 9.32 -22.85 -51.44
N GLY A 139 10.24 -22.11 -50.80
CA GLY A 139 11.23 -21.27 -51.47
C GLY A 139 10.72 -19.92 -51.98
N THR A 140 9.48 -19.54 -51.65
CA THR A 140 8.88 -18.25 -52.03
C THR A 140 8.58 -17.36 -50.83
N SER A 141 8.35 -16.08 -51.10
CA SER A 141 8.04 -15.07 -50.08
C SER A 141 6.79 -14.29 -50.46
N TYR A 142 5.96 -13.98 -49.46
CA TYR A 142 4.84 -13.04 -49.58
C TYR A 142 5.19 -11.71 -48.92
N THR A 143 4.75 -10.60 -49.52
CA THR A 143 5.06 -9.25 -49.05
C THR A 143 3.84 -8.57 -48.45
N ILE A 144 4.05 -7.87 -47.34
CA ILE A 144 3.04 -7.03 -46.67
C ILE A 144 3.69 -5.68 -46.38
N ILE A 145 3.03 -4.60 -46.75
CA ILE A 145 3.51 -3.24 -46.51
C ILE A 145 2.95 -2.73 -45.19
N LEU A 146 3.86 -2.43 -44.26
CA LEU A 146 3.56 -1.73 -43.01
C LEU A 146 3.81 -0.23 -43.21
N SER A 147 2.73 0.55 -43.25
CA SER A 147 2.81 2.01 -43.25
C SER A 147 2.69 2.54 -41.82
N CYS A 148 3.57 3.47 -41.45
CA CYS A 148 3.62 4.09 -40.14
C CYS A 148 3.54 5.62 -40.25
N LEU A 149 2.60 6.23 -39.53
CA LEU A 149 2.43 7.67 -39.41
C LEU A 149 2.09 8.05 -37.96
N ALA A 150 3.02 8.72 -37.27
CA ALA A 150 2.80 9.19 -35.91
C ALA A 150 2.78 10.73 -35.84
N GLN A 151 1.74 11.28 -35.22
CA GLN A 151 1.62 12.72 -34.97
C GLN A 151 2.19 13.14 -33.61
N GLN A 152 2.28 12.19 -32.67
CA GLN A 152 2.74 12.42 -31.30
C GLN A 152 4.11 11.76 -31.09
N GLN A 153 4.96 12.42 -30.32
CA GLN A 153 6.24 11.86 -29.89
C GLN A 153 6.01 10.74 -28.87
N GLY A 154 6.89 9.73 -28.87
CA GLY A 154 6.74 8.58 -27.99
C GLY A 154 7.41 7.32 -28.53
N THR A 155 7.37 6.27 -27.73
CA THR A 155 7.80 4.94 -28.16
C THR A 155 6.61 3.97 -28.11
N VAL A 156 6.38 3.27 -29.21
CA VAL A 156 5.26 2.35 -29.38
C VAL A 156 5.78 0.95 -29.63
N ARG A 157 5.35 -0.01 -28.82
CA ARG A 157 5.56 -1.45 -29.04
C ARG A 157 4.22 -2.14 -29.20
N ILE A 158 3.94 -2.67 -30.39
CA ILE A 158 2.67 -3.38 -30.67
C ILE A 158 2.94 -4.76 -31.28
N PRO A 159 2.37 -5.84 -30.71
CA PRO A 159 2.42 -7.17 -31.32
C PRO A 159 1.54 -7.27 -32.58
N LEU A 160 2.16 -7.73 -33.66
CA LEU A 160 1.57 -8.09 -34.95
C LEU A 160 1.55 -9.61 -35.09
N ALA A 161 0.36 -10.18 -35.27
CA ALA A 161 0.15 -11.63 -35.34
C ALA A 161 -0.09 -12.10 -36.79
N PHE A 162 0.62 -13.15 -37.18
CA PHE A 162 0.51 -13.84 -38.46
C PHE A 162 -0.07 -15.23 -38.22
N LYS A 163 -1.24 -15.52 -38.78
CA LYS A 163 -1.93 -16.80 -38.63
C LYS A 163 -1.71 -17.67 -39.87
N PHE A 164 -1.25 -18.89 -39.66
CA PHE A 164 -0.91 -19.84 -40.71
C PHE A 164 -1.69 -21.15 -40.59
N GLN A 165 -1.90 -21.81 -41.73
CA GLN A 165 -2.39 -23.19 -41.84
C GLN A 165 -1.45 -24.00 -42.75
N GLU A 166 -0.98 -25.14 -42.27
CA GLU A 166 -0.18 -26.08 -43.09
C GLU A 166 -1.08 -26.78 -44.12
N ASP A 167 -0.61 -26.90 -45.37
CA ASP A 167 -1.26 -27.72 -46.39
C ASP A 167 -0.82 -29.19 -46.25
N THR A 168 -1.28 -29.84 -45.18
CA THR A 168 -1.04 -31.27 -44.90
C THR A 168 -2.35 -31.92 -44.46
N GLU A 169 -2.42 -33.26 -44.42
CA GLU A 169 -3.60 -34.00 -43.92
C GLU A 169 -4.03 -33.58 -42.50
N SER A 170 -3.13 -32.98 -41.72
CA SER A 170 -3.41 -32.52 -40.36
C SER A 170 -4.01 -31.12 -40.27
N GLU A 171 -3.97 -30.32 -41.35
CA GLU A 171 -4.46 -28.93 -41.44
C GLU A 171 -4.10 -28.05 -40.22
N ARG A 172 -2.89 -28.24 -39.67
CA ARG A 172 -2.54 -27.66 -38.38
C ARG A 172 -2.40 -26.14 -38.47
N LEU A 173 -3.03 -25.45 -37.52
CA LEU A 173 -2.90 -24.01 -37.34
C LEU A 173 -1.70 -23.66 -36.45
N PHE A 174 -0.99 -22.59 -36.80
CA PHE A 174 0.02 -21.98 -35.95
C PHE A 174 0.09 -20.46 -36.14
N THR A 175 0.74 -19.76 -35.20
CA THR A 175 0.81 -18.30 -35.20
C THR A 175 2.21 -17.82 -34.87
N ILE A 176 2.75 -16.91 -35.67
CA ILE A 176 4.00 -16.21 -35.39
C ILE A 176 3.66 -14.76 -35.02
N ILE A 177 4.30 -14.23 -33.98
CA ILE A 177 4.14 -12.84 -33.55
C ILE A 177 5.46 -12.08 -33.77
N ARG A 178 5.35 -10.84 -34.22
CA ARG A 178 6.45 -9.86 -34.25
C ARG A 178 6.04 -8.62 -33.48
N PHE A 179 6.97 -8.04 -32.74
CA PHE A 179 6.76 -6.73 -32.15
C PHE A 179 7.13 -5.65 -33.16
N ILE A 180 6.26 -4.67 -33.35
CA ILE A 180 6.56 -3.45 -34.08
C ILE A 180 6.96 -2.40 -33.05
N ASP A 181 8.24 -2.03 -33.06
CA ASP A 181 8.86 -1.12 -32.10
C ASP A 181 9.21 0.19 -32.82
N ALA A 182 8.30 1.16 -32.75
CA ALA A 182 8.46 2.45 -33.42
C ALA A 182 8.78 3.56 -32.41
N THR A 183 9.86 4.29 -32.67
CA THR A 183 10.36 5.37 -31.80
C THR A 183 10.24 6.71 -32.54
N VAL A 184 9.42 7.63 -32.02
CA VAL A 184 9.03 8.89 -32.67
C VAL A 184 9.59 10.08 -31.90
N TRP A 185 10.75 10.62 -32.30
CA TRP A 185 11.41 11.73 -31.61
C TRP A 185 12.21 12.61 -32.57
N GLU A 186 12.32 13.91 -32.25
CA GLU A 186 13.15 14.87 -33.02
C GLU A 186 14.65 14.79 -32.67
N ASP A 187 14.99 14.28 -31.48
CA ASP A 187 16.35 14.30 -30.89
C ASP A 187 16.96 12.89 -30.65
N GLY A 188 16.31 11.83 -31.14
CA GLY A 188 16.81 10.45 -31.02
C GLY A 188 16.48 9.75 -29.69
N GLY A 189 15.80 10.40 -28.73
CA GLY A 189 15.25 9.74 -27.54
C GLY A 189 16.20 9.52 -26.35
N ASP A 190 17.48 9.83 -26.47
CA ASP A 190 18.58 9.29 -25.63
C ASP A 190 18.76 9.84 -24.19
N SER A 191 17.90 10.72 -23.66
CA SER A 191 18.25 11.42 -22.41
C SER A 191 17.98 10.66 -21.09
N LEU A 192 17.29 9.52 -21.09
CA LEU A 192 16.77 8.85 -19.88
C LEU A 192 16.75 7.31 -19.94
N GLU A 193 17.58 6.70 -20.78
CA GLU A 193 17.80 5.24 -20.75
C GLU A 193 18.46 4.82 -19.41
N PRO A 194 18.21 3.58 -18.93
CA PRO A 194 18.82 3.09 -17.71
C PRO A 194 20.35 3.10 -17.85
N VAL A 195 21.03 3.52 -16.79
CA VAL A 195 22.51 3.56 -16.77
C VAL A 195 23.06 2.14 -16.83
N GLU A 196 22.38 1.20 -16.17
CA GLU A 196 22.64 -0.23 -16.22
C GLU A 196 21.33 -1.03 -16.45
N PRO A 197 21.33 -2.02 -17.35
CA PRO A 197 20.14 -2.82 -17.63
C PRO A 197 19.72 -3.63 -16.40
N TYR A 198 18.41 -3.77 -16.22
CA TYR A 198 17.87 -4.53 -15.09
C TYR A 198 18.34 -5.98 -15.10
N THR A 199 18.91 -6.41 -13.98
CA THR A 199 19.24 -7.80 -13.71
C THR A 199 18.42 -8.27 -12.53
N PHE A 200 17.55 -9.25 -12.78
CA PHE A 200 16.82 -9.92 -11.70
C PHE A 200 17.82 -10.67 -10.82
N VAL A 201 18.03 -10.16 -9.61
CA VAL A 201 18.79 -10.88 -8.58
C VAL A 201 17.81 -11.81 -7.89
N LEU A 202 18.01 -13.13 -8.05
CA LEU A 202 17.30 -14.13 -7.26
C LEU A 202 17.45 -13.77 -5.77
N PRO A 203 16.38 -13.86 -4.96
CA PRO A 203 16.50 -13.69 -3.52
C PRO A 203 17.65 -14.57 -3.03
N LEU A 204 18.60 -13.97 -2.32
CA LEU A 204 19.72 -14.73 -1.76
C LEU A 204 19.14 -15.86 -0.88
N PRO A 205 19.76 -17.05 -0.86
CA PRO A 205 19.28 -18.15 -0.06
C PRO A 205 19.15 -17.71 1.39
N GLN A 206 17.98 -17.99 1.97
CA GLN A 206 17.68 -17.64 3.35
C GLN A 206 18.77 -18.22 4.26
N LEU A 207 19.42 -17.36 5.04
CA LEU A 207 20.48 -17.81 5.95
C LEU A 207 19.91 -18.84 6.93
N PRO A 208 20.58 -19.96 7.24
CA PRO A 208 20.15 -20.80 8.37
C PRO A 208 20.18 -19.97 9.65
N ASN A 209 19.25 -20.25 10.57
CA ASN A 209 19.24 -19.61 11.88
C ASN A 209 20.56 -19.93 12.61
N ALA A 210 21.04 -19.00 13.43
CA ALA A 210 22.24 -19.23 14.24
C ALA A 210 21.96 -20.20 15.38
N ASP A 211 22.95 -21.03 15.70
CA ASP A 211 22.95 -21.86 16.91
C ASP A 211 23.04 -20.97 18.16
N ARG A 212 23.78 -19.85 18.04
CA ARG A 212 23.97 -18.91 19.14
C ARG A 212 24.11 -17.47 18.69
N ILE A 213 23.33 -16.60 19.33
CA ILE A 213 23.38 -15.14 19.12
C ILE A 213 24.17 -14.49 20.25
N ILE A 214 25.17 -13.70 19.89
CA ILE A 214 25.93 -12.83 20.77
C ILE A 214 25.24 -11.47 20.79
N PRO A 215 24.50 -11.13 21.86
CA PRO A 215 23.72 -9.90 21.90
C PRO A 215 24.65 -8.69 21.94
N ALA A 216 24.23 -7.63 21.26
CA ALA A 216 24.87 -6.35 21.46
C ALA A 216 24.37 -5.76 22.78
N LYS A 217 25.28 -5.11 23.51
CA LYS A 217 24.82 -4.09 24.45
C LYS A 217 24.19 -3.03 23.57
N ARG A 218 22.86 -2.88 23.65
CA ARG A 218 22.20 -1.68 23.13
C ARG A 218 23.09 -0.51 23.51
N PRO A 219 23.53 0.33 22.55
CA PRO A 219 24.33 1.49 22.90
C PRO A 219 23.61 2.12 24.07
N LYS A 220 24.30 2.25 25.23
CA LYS A 220 23.67 2.83 26.42
C LYS A 220 22.91 4.01 25.88
N SER A 221 21.63 4.15 26.21
CA SER A 221 20.84 5.32 25.85
C SER A 221 21.37 6.56 26.57
N SER A 222 22.70 6.71 26.69
CA SER A 222 23.49 7.91 26.93
C SER A 222 23.02 9.12 26.12
N ASN A 223 22.17 8.89 25.12
CA ASN A 223 21.61 9.92 24.26
C ASN A 223 20.08 10.10 24.38
N VAL A 224 19.39 9.44 25.30
CA VAL A 224 17.95 9.68 25.56
C VAL A 224 17.73 9.82 27.05
N ILE A 225 17.34 11.01 27.50
CA ILE A 225 16.91 11.24 28.88
C ILE A 225 15.53 10.56 29.02
N GLN A 226 15.49 9.41 29.68
CA GLN A 226 14.30 8.57 29.82
C GLN A 226 13.83 8.61 31.28
N ASP A 227 13.16 9.69 31.65
CA ASP A 227 12.55 9.85 32.98
C ASP A 227 11.18 9.19 33.06
N LEU A 228 10.54 8.97 31.90
CA LEU A 228 9.31 8.19 31.82
C LEU A 228 9.56 6.74 32.23
N GLU A 229 8.97 6.38 33.37
CA GLU A 229 9.10 5.06 33.98
C GLU A 229 8.48 3.95 33.11
N ARG A 230 8.92 2.71 33.35
CA ARG A 230 8.38 1.51 32.69
C ARG A 230 7.81 0.55 33.72
N LYS A 231 6.65 0.91 34.27
CA LYS A 231 5.98 0.18 35.35
C LYS A 231 5.33 -1.11 34.87
N LYS A 232 4.70 -1.10 33.70
CA LYS A 232 4.02 -2.27 33.10
C LYS A 232 4.96 -3.01 32.14
N PRO A 233 5.23 -4.30 32.36
CA PRO A 233 6.06 -5.07 31.43
C PRO A 233 5.35 -5.20 30.07
N LEU A 234 6.14 -5.25 29.00
CA LEU A 234 5.68 -5.63 27.68
C LEU A 234 6.22 -7.02 27.36
N SER A 235 5.36 -8.03 27.35
CA SER A 235 5.74 -9.41 27.03
C SER A 235 6.39 -9.51 25.65
N GLN A 236 7.11 -10.60 25.39
CA GLN A 236 7.78 -10.80 24.11
C GLN A 236 6.82 -11.19 22.99
N TYR A 237 5.68 -11.83 23.33
CA TYR A 237 4.70 -12.36 22.38
C TYR A 237 5.41 -13.12 21.27
N CYS A 238 6.19 -14.14 21.64
CA CYS A 238 6.94 -14.93 20.65
C CYS A 238 5.95 -15.65 19.73
N VAL A 239 6.30 -15.72 18.46
CA VAL A 239 5.58 -16.54 17.49
C VAL A 239 5.77 -18.00 17.89
N ASP A 240 4.68 -18.75 17.92
CA ASP A 240 4.68 -20.19 18.17
C ASP A 240 5.03 -20.95 16.88
N ASP A 241 5.88 -21.97 16.98
CA ASP A 241 6.27 -22.82 15.85
C ASP A 241 5.05 -23.51 15.20
N GLN A 242 4.01 -23.81 15.99
CA GLN A 242 2.76 -24.38 15.49
C GLN A 242 2.06 -23.41 14.50
N LEU A 243 2.07 -22.10 14.79
CA LEU A 243 1.48 -21.09 13.91
C LEU A 243 2.27 -20.94 12.59
N VAL A 244 3.59 -21.15 12.63
CA VAL A 244 4.43 -21.16 11.42
C VAL A 244 4.03 -22.31 10.50
N GLU A 245 3.86 -23.52 11.04
CA GLU A 245 3.41 -24.68 10.25
C GLU A 245 1.97 -24.48 9.74
N PHE A 246 1.06 -23.93 10.54
CA PHE A 246 -0.29 -23.62 10.07
C PHE A 246 -0.31 -22.61 8.91
N GLN A 247 0.55 -21.60 8.93
CA GLN A 247 0.67 -20.66 7.82
C GLN A 247 1.21 -21.33 6.56
N LYS A 248 2.25 -22.17 6.70
CA LYS A 248 2.87 -22.93 5.61
C LYS A 248 1.88 -23.90 4.94
N HIS A 249 0.98 -24.50 5.72
CA HIS A 249 -0.08 -25.39 5.24
C HIS A 249 -1.42 -24.69 4.98
N GLU A 250 -1.46 -23.36 4.94
CA GLU A 250 -2.67 -22.55 4.65
C GLU A 250 -3.89 -22.94 5.50
N LEU A 251 -3.69 -23.23 6.79
CA LEU A 251 -4.72 -23.70 7.72
C LEU A 251 -5.42 -24.99 7.26
N ARG A 252 -4.73 -25.86 6.54
CA ARG A 252 -5.22 -27.20 6.16
C ARG A 252 -4.52 -28.27 6.98
N GLU A 253 -5.15 -29.43 7.12
CA GLU A 253 -4.49 -30.60 7.69
C GLU A 253 -3.44 -31.13 6.71
N TRP A 254 -2.38 -31.73 7.25
CA TRP A 254 -1.31 -32.35 6.47
C TRP A 254 -0.93 -33.73 7.03
N GLU A 255 -0.20 -34.49 6.22
CA GLU A 255 0.27 -35.81 6.59
C GLU A 255 1.35 -35.71 7.69
N GLY A 256 1.13 -36.39 8.82
CA GLY A 256 2.03 -36.33 9.99
C GLY A 256 1.66 -35.27 11.04
N MET A 257 0.52 -34.59 10.91
CA MET A 257 -0.03 -33.70 11.93
C MET A 257 -0.49 -34.50 13.16
N ASP A 258 -0.05 -34.11 14.35
CA ASP A 258 -0.47 -34.73 15.61
C ASP A 258 -1.88 -34.28 16.05
N GLU A 259 -2.43 -34.97 17.06
CA GLU A 259 -3.80 -34.73 17.55
C GLU A 259 -3.95 -33.35 18.22
N ASP A 260 -2.93 -32.92 18.99
CA ASP A 260 -2.91 -31.61 19.65
C ASP A 260 -2.91 -30.45 18.65
N MET A 261 -2.11 -30.55 17.58
CA MET A 261 -2.11 -29.60 16.47
C MET A 261 -3.46 -29.58 15.75
N ARG A 262 -4.11 -30.74 15.58
CA ARG A 262 -5.43 -30.83 14.95
C ARG A 262 -6.48 -30.11 15.78
N ASP A 263 -6.48 -30.32 17.09
CA ASP A 263 -7.37 -29.64 18.02
C ASP A 263 -7.14 -28.12 18.03
N LEU A 264 -5.87 -27.69 18.02
CA LEU A 264 -5.52 -26.28 17.92
C LEU A 264 -5.95 -25.67 16.58
N LEU A 265 -5.81 -26.40 15.47
CA LEU A 265 -6.28 -25.94 14.16
C LEU A 265 -7.80 -25.76 14.15
N ILE A 266 -8.54 -26.69 14.74
CA ILE A 266 -10.01 -26.60 14.89
C ILE A 266 -10.37 -25.36 15.73
N TYR A 267 -9.66 -25.14 16.85
CA TYR A 267 -9.84 -23.97 17.69
C TYR A 267 -9.58 -22.66 16.91
N ILE A 268 -8.46 -22.56 16.21
CA ILE A 268 -8.11 -21.38 15.40
C ILE A 268 -9.18 -21.14 14.33
N LYS A 269 -9.55 -22.17 13.56
CA LYS A 269 -10.59 -22.06 12.53
C LYS A 269 -11.91 -21.55 13.10
N LYS A 270 -12.34 -22.08 14.24
CA LYS A 270 -13.53 -21.58 14.92
C LYS A 270 -13.46 -20.08 15.20
N HIS A 271 -12.35 -19.58 15.75
CA HIS A 271 -12.18 -18.14 16.00
C HIS A 271 -12.09 -17.30 14.72
N LEU A 272 -11.57 -17.86 13.64
CA LEU A 272 -11.44 -17.19 12.35
C LEU A 272 -12.72 -17.19 11.52
N ASP A 273 -13.54 -18.23 11.61
CA ASP A 273 -14.76 -18.42 10.80
C ASP A 273 -16.03 -17.90 11.51
N ASP A 274 -16.13 -18.04 12.83
CA ASP A 274 -17.33 -17.65 13.57
C ASP A 274 -17.52 -16.11 13.61
N PRO A 275 -18.75 -15.58 13.68
CA PRO A 275 -18.96 -14.14 13.84
C PRO A 275 -18.17 -13.54 15.01
N LEU A 276 -17.73 -12.28 14.85
CA LEU A 276 -16.98 -11.58 15.88
C LEU A 276 -17.86 -11.41 17.13
N SER A 277 -17.35 -11.88 18.27
CA SER A 277 -18.02 -11.88 19.57
C SER A 277 -16.98 -11.67 20.67
N GLU A 278 -17.41 -11.45 21.90
CA GLU A 278 -16.51 -11.31 23.06
C GLU A 278 -15.55 -12.51 23.16
N CYS A 279 -16.04 -13.74 22.93
CA CYS A 279 -15.21 -14.94 22.99
C CYS A 279 -14.29 -15.13 21.78
N THR A 280 -14.68 -14.66 20.59
CA THR A 280 -13.91 -14.90 19.36
C THR A 280 -12.89 -13.81 19.06
N TYR A 281 -13.09 -12.60 19.61
CA TYR A 281 -12.32 -11.40 19.30
C TYR A 281 -10.81 -11.56 19.53
N TRP A 282 -10.41 -11.94 20.74
CA TRP A 282 -9.00 -12.07 21.08
C TRP A 282 -8.32 -13.13 20.21
N GLY A 283 -8.90 -14.33 20.12
CA GLY A 283 -8.33 -15.44 19.36
C GLY A 283 -8.20 -15.12 17.86
N ARG A 284 -9.17 -14.41 17.27
CA ARG A 284 -9.09 -13.95 15.88
C ARG A 284 -7.91 -12.99 15.69
N PHE A 285 -7.97 -11.81 16.30
CA PHE A 285 -6.99 -10.77 16.02
C PHE A 285 -5.58 -11.14 16.50
N SER A 286 -5.44 -11.89 17.60
CA SER A 286 -4.14 -12.39 18.04
C SER A 286 -3.52 -13.34 17.00
N THR A 287 -4.31 -14.27 16.46
CA THR A 287 -3.84 -15.20 15.42
C THR A 287 -3.47 -14.48 14.12
N LEU A 288 -4.30 -13.54 13.67
CA LEU A 288 -4.02 -12.77 12.45
C LEU A 288 -2.76 -11.90 12.58
N LEU A 289 -2.51 -11.32 13.76
CA LEU A 289 -1.27 -10.56 14.03
C LEU A 289 -0.04 -11.47 13.96
N TYR A 290 -0.13 -12.71 14.46
CA TYR A 290 0.98 -13.66 14.32
C TYR A 290 1.21 -14.07 12.86
N PHE A 291 0.18 -14.30 12.06
CA PHE A 291 0.36 -14.59 10.63
C PHE A 291 0.95 -13.41 9.87
N GLU A 292 0.56 -12.17 10.21
CA GLU A 292 1.19 -10.98 9.66
C GLU A 292 2.67 -10.92 10.08
N GLU A 293 2.98 -11.17 11.35
CA GLU A 293 4.35 -11.19 11.84
C GLU A 293 5.22 -12.23 11.13
N ILE A 294 4.73 -13.46 10.98
CA ILE A 294 5.42 -14.54 10.26
C ILE A 294 5.71 -14.11 8.82
N GLN A 295 4.73 -13.52 8.12
CA GLN A 295 4.96 -13.03 6.77
C GLN A 295 5.98 -11.88 6.72
N MET A 296 5.95 -10.95 7.68
CA MET A 296 6.96 -9.91 7.81
C MET A 296 8.36 -10.49 8.03
N GLN A 297 8.49 -11.55 8.83
CA GLN A 297 9.75 -12.27 9.06
C GLN A 297 10.26 -12.96 7.79
N ILE A 298 9.37 -13.60 7.01
CA ILE A 298 9.75 -14.21 5.73
C ILE A 298 10.20 -13.13 4.73
N ASP A 299 9.45 -12.03 4.65
CA ASP A 299 9.69 -11.01 3.63
C ASP A 299 10.96 -10.21 3.87
N ILE A 300 11.29 -9.88 5.12
CA ILE A 300 12.51 -9.12 5.40
C ILE A 300 13.78 -9.92 5.11
N ARG A 301 13.68 -11.25 5.21
CA ARG A 301 14.81 -12.16 4.97
C ARG A 301 15.14 -12.33 3.48
N LYS A 302 14.26 -11.87 2.58
CA LYS A 302 14.57 -11.75 1.14
C LYS A 302 15.71 -10.77 0.86
N TYR A 303 16.01 -9.91 1.83
CA TYR A 303 17.10 -8.92 1.75
C TYR A 303 18.37 -9.39 2.48
N ASP A 304 18.39 -10.60 3.06
CA ASP A 304 19.61 -11.16 3.68
C ASP A 304 20.77 -11.12 2.67
N MET A 305 21.98 -10.76 3.12
CA MET A 305 23.15 -10.59 2.25
C MET A 305 24.22 -11.64 2.56
N LEU A 306 24.93 -12.11 1.52
CA LEU A 306 26.07 -13.03 1.66
C LEU A 306 27.38 -12.31 1.40
N GLY A 307 28.37 -12.55 2.26
CA GLY A 307 29.72 -12.03 2.05
C GLY A 307 29.83 -10.50 1.91
N ALA A 308 28.96 -9.76 2.58
CA ALA A 308 28.94 -8.31 2.56
C ALA A 308 30.13 -7.71 3.33
N PRO A 309 30.83 -6.70 2.78
CA PRO A 309 31.87 -6.00 3.51
C PRO A 309 31.25 -5.06 4.56
N LEU A 310 31.77 -5.12 5.79
CA LEU A 310 31.51 -4.11 6.82
C LEU A 310 32.73 -3.21 6.91
N ASN A 311 32.58 -1.91 6.66
CA ASN A 311 33.69 -0.95 6.69
C ASN A 311 33.63 -0.09 7.96
N PRO A 312 34.75 0.26 8.60
CA PRO A 312 34.71 1.17 9.74
C PRO A 312 34.26 2.56 9.28
N CYS A 313 33.43 3.24 10.07
CA CYS A 313 33.00 4.59 9.74
C CYS A 313 34.19 5.56 9.86
N PRO A 314 34.52 6.36 8.83
CA PRO A 314 35.69 7.26 8.86
C PRO A 314 35.65 8.28 9.99
N THR A 315 34.46 8.73 10.39
CA THR A 315 34.26 9.78 11.40
C THR A 315 33.98 9.25 12.79
N GLN A 316 33.58 7.98 12.94
CA GLN A 316 33.16 7.38 14.20
C GLN A 316 33.68 5.95 14.29
N THR A 317 34.84 5.76 14.94
CA THR A 317 35.57 4.49 14.97
C THR A 317 34.81 3.32 15.62
N ASP A 318 33.74 3.61 16.34
CA ASP A 318 32.88 2.60 16.99
C ASP A 318 31.75 2.06 16.11
N LEU A 319 31.54 2.66 14.93
CA LEU A 319 30.47 2.31 14.01
C LEU A 319 31.00 1.68 12.72
N TYR A 320 30.17 0.85 12.11
CA TYR A 320 30.45 0.18 10.85
C TYR A 320 29.42 0.60 9.80
N VAL A 321 29.88 0.80 8.57
CA VAL A 321 29.08 1.10 7.40
C VAL A 321 28.80 -0.21 6.67
N LEU A 322 27.52 -0.51 6.48
CA LEU A 322 27.03 -1.57 5.60
C LEU A 322 26.31 -0.91 4.41
N GLU A 323 26.83 -1.13 3.20
CA GLU A 323 26.12 -0.75 1.98
C GLU A 323 24.99 -1.76 1.72
N VAL A 324 23.77 -1.27 1.51
CA VAL A 324 22.58 -2.11 1.34
C VAL A 324 21.90 -1.74 0.02
N PRO A 325 22.04 -2.57 -1.02
CA PRO A 325 21.33 -2.37 -2.29
C PRO A 325 19.81 -2.29 -2.07
N GLY A 326 19.14 -1.33 -2.73
CA GLY A 326 17.69 -1.11 -2.59
C GLY A 326 17.25 -0.25 -1.39
N LEU A 327 18.15 0.06 -0.44
CA LEU A 327 17.80 0.90 0.71
C LEU A 327 17.33 2.31 0.30
N VAL A 328 17.79 2.80 -0.87
CA VAL A 328 17.37 4.07 -1.49
C VAL A 328 15.85 4.10 -1.72
N GLU A 329 15.25 2.94 -1.99
CA GLU A 329 13.81 2.76 -2.20
C GLU A 329 13.06 2.41 -0.89
N GLY A 330 13.76 2.42 0.24
CA GLY A 330 13.23 2.01 1.54
C GLY A 330 13.09 0.50 1.71
N ARG A 331 13.88 -0.31 0.97
CA ARG A 331 13.81 -1.78 0.98
C ARG A 331 15.21 -2.40 1.22
N PRO A 332 15.47 -3.09 2.33
CA PRO A 332 14.54 -3.39 3.43
C PRO A 332 14.17 -2.13 4.23
N SER A 333 12.95 -2.12 4.79
CA SER A 333 12.48 -1.03 5.65
C SER A 333 13.11 -1.17 7.05
N VAL A 334 14.31 -0.60 7.21
CA VAL A 334 15.10 -0.63 8.44
C VAL A 334 15.16 0.77 9.04
N LEU A 335 14.85 0.89 10.33
CA LEU A 335 14.87 2.16 11.06
C LEU A 335 15.99 2.22 12.08
N LYS A 336 16.30 3.44 12.54
CA LYS A 336 17.19 3.65 13.68
C LYS A 336 16.67 2.89 14.91
N GLY A 337 17.54 2.08 15.49
CA GLY A 337 17.28 1.23 16.66
C GLY A 337 16.94 -0.21 16.34
N ASP A 338 16.78 -0.56 15.05
CA ASP A 338 16.53 -1.94 14.63
C ASP A 338 17.80 -2.80 14.76
N SER A 339 17.59 -4.10 14.95
CA SER A 339 18.67 -5.08 15.06
C SER A 339 18.99 -5.67 13.69
N ILE A 340 20.27 -5.83 13.42
CA ILE A 340 20.81 -6.57 12.27
C ILE A 340 21.75 -7.63 12.84
N PHE A 341 21.76 -8.82 12.27
CA PHE A 341 22.64 -9.90 12.72
C PHE A 341 23.70 -10.17 11.67
N VAL A 342 24.94 -10.33 12.10
CA VAL A 342 26.06 -10.60 11.18
C VAL A 342 26.82 -11.82 11.64
N ARG A 343 27.27 -12.63 10.68
CA ARG A 343 28.14 -13.78 10.94
C ARG A 343 29.25 -13.84 9.91
N LEU A 344 30.34 -14.52 10.24
CA LEU A 344 31.47 -14.70 9.33
C LEU A 344 31.04 -15.52 8.11
N SER A 345 31.32 -14.98 6.92
CA SER A 345 30.95 -15.64 5.64
C SER A 345 31.88 -16.81 5.29
N SER A 346 33.11 -16.84 5.83
CA SER A 346 34.01 -17.98 5.68
C SER A 346 33.44 -19.18 6.42
N ALA A 347 33.14 -20.26 5.67
CA ALA A 347 32.71 -21.52 6.24
C ALA A 347 33.69 -21.98 7.33
N LYS A 348 33.20 -22.00 8.58
CA LYS A 348 33.82 -22.42 9.84
C LYS A 348 34.44 -21.30 10.71
N CYS A 349 33.63 -20.89 11.68
CA CYS A 349 33.97 -20.60 13.09
C CYS A 349 34.87 -19.39 13.42
N GLU A 350 34.65 -18.83 14.62
CA GLU A 350 35.72 -18.12 15.33
C GLU A 350 36.93 -19.06 15.44
N PRO A 351 38.18 -18.59 15.26
CA PRO A 351 39.39 -19.42 15.36
C PRO A 351 39.66 -20.04 16.75
N SER A 352 38.72 -19.96 17.70
CA SER A 352 38.91 -20.29 19.12
C SER A 352 37.92 -21.31 19.73
N SER A 353 36.96 -21.88 19.01
CA SER A 353 35.98 -22.84 19.56
C SER A 353 36.10 -24.24 18.94
N HIS A 354 36.14 -25.27 19.80
CA HIS A 354 36.16 -26.69 19.41
C HIS A 354 34.79 -27.22 18.93
N GLU A 355 33.75 -26.39 18.92
CA GLU A 355 32.39 -26.75 18.50
C GLU A 355 31.99 -25.98 17.23
N GLN A 356 31.36 -26.68 16.28
CA GLN A 356 30.90 -26.17 14.98
C GLN A 356 29.63 -25.30 15.10
N GLU A 357 29.56 -24.41 16.09
CA GLU A 357 28.39 -23.53 16.27
C GLU A 357 28.41 -22.35 15.30
N VAL A 358 27.29 -22.09 14.62
CA VAL A 358 27.04 -20.88 13.84
C VAL A 358 26.76 -19.71 14.79
N LEU A 359 27.77 -18.86 14.98
CA LEU A 359 27.68 -17.67 15.82
C LEU A 359 27.25 -16.43 15.02
N GLU A 360 26.19 -15.76 15.49
CA GLU A 360 25.75 -14.46 14.98
C GLU A 360 25.98 -13.34 16.00
N TYR A 361 26.40 -12.18 15.51
CA TYR A 361 26.59 -10.97 16.29
C TYR A 361 25.45 -10.01 16.01
N GLU A 362 24.70 -9.64 17.06
CA GLU A 362 23.71 -8.58 16.95
C GLU A 362 24.40 -7.21 16.83
N GLY A 363 23.92 -6.39 15.92
CA GLY A 363 24.29 -4.99 15.76
C GLY A 363 23.04 -4.10 15.74
N PHE A 364 23.16 -2.88 16.26
CA PHE A 364 22.07 -1.91 16.27
C PHE A 364 22.28 -0.82 15.23
N VAL A 365 21.24 -0.58 14.43
CA VAL A 365 21.22 0.50 13.45
C VAL A 365 21.19 1.84 14.18
N CYS A 366 22.26 2.61 14.04
CA CYS A 366 22.41 3.93 14.64
C CYS A 366 21.85 5.03 13.73
N GLU A 367 21.96 4.86 12.41
CA GLU A 367 21.48 5.78 11.38
C GLU A 367 21.26 5.01 10.06
N ALA A 368 20.18 5.32 9.36
CA ALA A 368 19.95 4.87 7.99
C ALA A 368 20.21 6.03 7.02
N ARG A 369 21.14 5.84 6.09
CA ARG A 369 21.48 6.79 5.02
C ARG A 369 20.84 6.33 3.71
N ARG A 370 21.00 7.13 2.65
CA ARG A 370 20.35 6.88 1.36
C ARG A 370 20.65 5.49 0.78
N GLY A 371 21.87 4.96 0.94
CA GLY A 371 22.25 3.62 0.45
C GLY A 371 22.99 2.73 1.45
N SER A 372 23.21 3.22 2.68
CA SER A 372 23.96 2.49 3.70
C SER A 372 23.42 2.65 5.11
N LEU A 373 23.78 1.70 5.96
CA LEU A 373 23.44 1.67 7.37
C LEU A 373 24.69 1.86 8.23
N LEU A 374 24.58 2.71 9.24
CA LEU A 374 25.56 2.81 10.32
C LEU A 374 25.15 1.88 11.46
N ILE A 375 25.99 0.90 11.77
CA ILE A 375 25.68 -0.17 12.72
C ILE A 375 26.71 -0.17 13.85
N SER A 376 26.23 -0.31 15.08
CA SER A 376 27.07 -0.50 16.28
C SER A 376 27.01 -1.95 16.74
N PHE A 377 28.17 -2.55 16.98
CA PHE A 377 28.30 -3.91 17.50
C PHE A 377 28.90 -3.97 18.92
N CYS A 378 28.84 -5.14 19.54
CA CYS A 378 29.45 -5.39 20.84
C CYS A 378 30.99 -5.42 20.78
N GLY A 379 31.64 -5.27 21.93
CA GLY A 379 33.10 -5.32 22.02
C GLY A 379 33.73 -6.65 21.57
N ARG A 380 32.99 -7.78 21.63
CA ARG A 380 33.47 -9.07 21.11
C ARG A 380 33.59 -9.04 19.59
N PHE A 381 32.60 -8.50 18.90
CA PHE A 381 32.66 -8.30 17.46
C PHE A 381 33.83 -7.39 17.06
N LYS A 382 34.05 -6.28 17.80
CA LYS A 382 35.18 -5.36 17.53
C LYS A 382 36.54 -6.05 17.58
N LYS A 383 36.71 -7.04 18.46
CA LYS A 383 37.94 -7.85 18.57
C LYS A 383 38.08 -8.86 17.45
N LEU A 384 36.96 -9.40 16.97
CA LEU A 384 36.93 -10.32 15.84
C LEU A 384 37.21 -9.62 14.51
N TYR A 385 36.74 -8.38 14.36
CA TYR A 385 36.76 -7.65 13.11
C TYR A 385 38.19 -7.32 12.65
N ILE A 386 38.49 -7.67 11.40
CA ILE A 386 39.69 -7.29 10.66
C ILE A 386 39.23 -6.65 9.34
N LYS A 387 39.88 -5.56 8.95
CA LYS A 387 39.56 -4.85 7.70
C LYS A 387 39.63 -5.81 6.50
N GLY A 388 38.58 -5.82 5.68
CA GLY A 388 38.46 -6.70 4.52
C GLY A 388 37.72 -8.01 4.77
N MET A 389 37.36 -8.33 6.02
CA MET A 389 36.48 -9.46 6.32
C MET A 389 35.09 -9.26 5.71
N LYS A 390 34.50 -10.37 5.27
CA LYS A 390 33.17 -10.44 4.69
C LYS A 390 32.22 -11.16 5.63
N PHE A 391 31.00 -10.65 5.72
CA PHE A 391 29.99 -11.13 6.66
C PHE A 391 28.68 -11.44 5.93
N ASP A 392 28.04 -12.52 6.34
CA ASP A 392 26.64 -12.72 5.98
C ASP A 392 25.81 -11.85 6.92
N VAL A 393 24.80 -11.17 6.37
CA VAL A 393 23.95 -10.21 7.08
C VAL A 393 22.51 -10.69 7.04
N ARG A 394 21.91 -10.86 8.21
CA ARG A 394 20.51 -11.22 8.40
C ARG A 394 19.72 -10.00 8.88
N PHE A 395 18.72 -9.60 8.11
CA PHE A 395 17.88 -8.46 8.45
C PHE A 395 16.72 -8.86 9.37
N THR A 396 16.31 -7.94 10.25
CA THR A 396 15.11 -8.09 11.08
C THR A 396 14.36 -6.76 11.14
N PHE A 397 13.11 -6.80 11.64
CA PHE A 397 12.27 -5.62 11.76
C PHE A 397 11.86 -5.38 13.21
N ASN A 398 11.36 -4.18 13.46
CA ASN A 398 10.89 -3.77 14.77
C ASN A 398 9.53 -4.38 15.13
N ARG A 399 9.52 -5.28 16.11
CA ARG A 399 8.29 -5.95 16.60
C ARG A 399 7.47 -5.10 17.58
N LEU A 400 7.89 -3.86 17.89
CA LEU A 400 7.26 -3.07 18.96
C LEU A 400 5.76 -2.84 18.71
N ALA A 401 5.36 -2.47 17.50
CA ALA A 401 3.95 -2.20 17.19
C ALA A 401 3.08 -3.45 17.38
N LEU A 402 3.50 -4.61 16.86
CA LEU A 402 2.83 -5.90 17.03
C LEU A 402 2.68 -6.28 18.50
N ARG A 403 3.75 -6.15 19.29
CA ARG A 403 3.72 -6.43 20.73
C ARG A 403 2.76 -5.52 21.48
N LEU A 404 2.70 -4.24 21.11
CA LEU A 404 1.74 -3.29 21.68
C LEU A 404 0.29 -3.67 21.32
N MET A 405 0.05 -4.13 20.09
CA MET A 405 -1.25 -4.64 19.66
C MET A 405 -1.67 -5.90 20.44
N HIS A 406 -0.80 -6.91 20.57
CA HIS A 406 -1.10 -8.09 21.39
C HIS A 406 -1.39 -7.73 22.85
N ARG A 407 -0.66 -6.76 23.41
CA ARG A 407 -0.95 -6.25 24.76
C ARG A 407 -2.31 -5.58 24.82
N ALA A 408 -2.67 -4.75 23.84
CA ALA A 408 -3.98 -4.09 23.79
C ALA A 408 -5.11 -5.13 23.75
N LEU A 409 -4.97 -6.18 22.94
CA LEU A 409 -5.92 -7.29 22.89
C LEU A 409 -6.04 -8.02 24.24
N GLY A 410 -4.91 -8.31 24.91
CA GLY A 410 -4.94 -8.94 26.23
C GLY A 410 -5.58 -8.06 27.32
N LEU A 411 -5.36 -6.75 27.26
CA LEU A 411 -6.00 -5.81 28.20
C LEU A 411 -7.50 -5.67 27.96
N LEU A 412 -7.93 -5.69 26.70
CA LEU A 412 -9.35 -5.65 26.31
C LEU A 412 -10.13 -6.81 26.94
N GLU A 413 -9.61 -8.03 26.78
CA GLU A 413 -10.20 -9.28 27.31
C GLU A 413 -10.31 -9.22 28.85
N ASN A 414 -9.18 -8.97 29.51
CA ASN A 414 -9.07 -9.03 30.96
C ASN A 414 -9.92 -7.97 31.68
N ALA A 415 -10.09 -6.79 31.08
CA ALA A 415 -10.89 -5.70 31.64
C ALA A 415 -12.33 -5.67 31.08
N SER A 416 -12.69 -6.61 30.22
CA SER A 416 -14.01 -6.72 29.57
C SER A 416 -14.48 -5.41 28.94
N LEU A 417 -13.59 -4.71 28.23
CA LEU A 417 -13.82 -3.38 27.66
C LEU A 417 -14.56 -3.42 26.32
N TRP A 418 -15.50 -4.35 26.18
CA TRP A 418 -16.17 -4.70 24.93
C TRP A 418 -16.96 -3.56 24.30
N SER A 419 -17.41 -2.58 25.08
CA SER A 419 -18.16 -1.45 24.54
C SER A 419 -17.37 -0.60 23.53
N PHE A 420 -16.04 -0.60 23.58
CA PHE A 420 -15.24 0.14 22.59
C PHE A 420 -15.17 -0.53 21.21
N VAL A 421 -15.42 -1.84 21.13
CA VAL A 421 -15.22 -2.66 19.91
C VAL A 421 -16.48 -3.39 19.45
N LEU A 422 -17.36 -3.76 20.37
CA LEU A 422 -18.61 -4.49 20.16
C LEU A 422 -19.78 -3.70 20.78
N PRO A 423 -20.12 -2.56 20.18
CA PRO A 423 -21.20 -1.70 20.66
C PRO A 423 -22.56 -2.39 20.51
N LYS A 424 -23.37 -2.36 21.57
CA LYS A 424 -24.73 -2.92 21.59
C LYS A 424 -25.74 -1.78 21.55
N CYS A 425 -26.94 -2.00 20.98
CA CYS A 425 -27.99 -0.98 21.03
C CYS A 425 -28.37 -0.72 22.50
N ALA A 426 -28.05 0.46 23.02
CA ALA A 426 -28.40 0.91 24.36
C ALA A 426 -29.05 2.29 24.30
N PRO A 427 -29.90 2.65 25.28
CA PRO A 427 -30.45 4.00 25.37
C PRO A 427 -29.34 5.05 25.55
N SER A 428 -29.57 6.26 25.03
CA SER A 428 -28.61 7.37 25.12
C SER A 428 -28.22 7.63 26.57
N SER A 429 -26.91 7.77 26.82
CA SER A 429 -26.41 8.34 28.07
C SER A 429 -26.76 9.82 28.19
N GLU A 430 -26.82 10.32 29.42
CA GLU A 430 -27.01 11.75 29.69
C GLU A 430 -25.83 12.55 29.11
N PRO A 431 -26.08 13.73 28.52
CA PRO A 431 -25.04 14.56 27.95
C PRO A 431 -24.09 15.07 29.04
N SER A 432 -22.80 15.17 28.72
CA SER A 432 -21.77 15.73 29.62
C SER A 432 -22.04 17.18 30.01
N LEU A 433 -22.71 17.92 29.12
CA LEU A 433 -22.92 19.35 29.21
C LEU A 433 -24.32 19.70 28.72
N ASN A 434 -24.93 20.70 29.35
CA ASN A 434 -26.18 21.30 28.85
C ASN A 434 -25.86 22.54 28.02
N ILE A 435 -25.79 22.38 26.70
CA ILE A 435 -25.42 23.44 25.76
C ILE A 435 -26.64 23.83 24.91
N ARG A 436 -27.13 25.08 25.08
CA ARG A 436 -28.24 25.61 24.26
C ARG A 436 -27.79 26.00 22.85
N ARG A 437 -26.69 26.75 22.73
CA ARG A 437 -26.08 27.13 21.46
C ARG A 437 -24.57 27.19 21.62
N LEU A 438 -23.85 26.52 20.73
CA LEU A 438 -22.39 26.44 20.76
C LEU A 438 -21.82 27.53 19.85
N GLN A 439 -20.94 28.37 20.37
CA GLN A 439 -20.19 29.34 19.56
C GLN A 439 -18.84 28.76 19.20
N LEU A 440 -18.61 28.55 17.90
CA LEU A 440 -17.36 27.98 17.41
C LEU A 440 -16.28 29.06 17.23
N PHE A 441 -15.02 28.66 17.39
CA PHE A 441 -13.87 29.51 17.09
C PHE A 441 -13.79 29.79 15.59
N ASN A 442 -14.01 28.75 14.78
CA ASN A 442 -14.10 28.87 13.34
C ASN A 442 -15.54 29.09 12.86
N LYS A 443 -15.84 30.32 12.40
CA LYS A 443 -17.16 30.68 11.86
C LYS A 443 -17.57 29.90 10.61
N LYS A 444 -16.61 29.46 9.79
CA LYS A 444 -16.90 28.62 8.62
C LYS A 444 -17.45 27.26 9.03
N ILE A 445 -16.94 26.70 10.13
CA ILE A 445 -17.44 25.45 10.72
C ILE A 445 -18.83 25.68 11.33
N GLU A 446 -19.08 26.83 11.97
CA GLU A 446 -20.40 27.16 12.53
C GLU A 446 -21.51 27.17 11.48
N SER A 447 -21.20 27.62 10.26
CA SER A 447 -22.12 27.61 9.11
C SER A 447 -22.26 26.25 8.40
N ASN A 448 -21.43 25.27 8.74
CA ASN A 448 -21.45 23.94 8.15
C ASN A 448 -22.21 22.97 9.07
N PRO A 449 -23.42 22.49 8.69
CA PRO A 449 -24.27 21.73 9.60
C PRO A 449 -23.67 20.37 9.99
N GLU A 450 -22.98 19.68 9.07
CA GLU A 450 -22.33 18.40 9.36
C GLU A 450 -21.16 18.59 10.33
N GLN A 451 -20.27 19.55 10.07
CA GLN A 451 -19.12 19.80 10.94
C GLN A 451 -19.56 20.35 12.32
N TYR A 452 -20.55 21.25 12.37
CA TYR A 452 -21.12 21.76 13.62
C TYR A 452 -21.75 20.63 14.45
N THR A 453 -22.51 19.73 13.80
CA THR A 453 -23.13 18.58 14.45
C THR A 453 -22.07 17.63 15.02
N ALA A 454 -20.99 17.39 14.27
CA ALA A 454 -19.87 16.59 14.76
C ALA A 454 -19.23 17.19 16.01
N VAL A 455 -18.86 18.46 15.96
CA VAL A 455 -18.27 19.17 17.12
C VAL A 455 -19.22 19.13 18.32
N LYS A 456 -20.51 19.41 18.11
CA LYS A 456 -21.53 19.38 19.16
C LYS A 456 -21.64 17.98 19.80
N ASN A 457 -21.71 16.91 19.01
CA ASN A 457 -21.90 15.56 19.55
C ASN A 457 -20.65 15.04 20.23
N ILE A 458 -19.45 15.41 19.75
CA ILE A 458 -18.18 15.14 20.46
C ILE A 458 -18.17 15.79 21.85
N LEU A 459 -18.63 17.05 21.97
CA LEU A 459 -18.73 17.74 23.26
C LEU A 459 -19.78 17.16 24.19
N LEU A 460 -20.95 16.78 23.65
CA LEU A 460 -22.02 16.22 24.45
C LEU A 460 -21.67 14.81 24.94
N GLY A 461 -20.93 14.02 24.15
CA GLY A 461 -20.57 12.65 24.53
C GLY A 461 -21.78 11.74 24.68
N LEU A 462 -22.75 11.87 23.77
CA LEU A 462 -23.93 11.02 23.70
C LEU A 462 -23.53 9.59 23.37
N HIS A 463 -24.24 8.60 23.92
CA HIS A 463 -23.99 7.16 23.70
C HIS A 463 -22.65 6.62 24.19
N ARG A 464 -21.89 7.39 24.99
CA ARG A 464 -20.75 6.80 25.74
C ARG A 464 -21.24 5.62 26.58
N PRO A 465 -20.47 4.51 26.66
CA PRO A 465 -19.05 4.37 26.30
C PRO A 465 -18.72 4.08 24.82
N TYR A 466 -19.70 4.08 23.91
CA TYR A 466 -19.44 3.73 22.51
C TYR A 466 -18.60 4.79 21.79
N PRO A 467 -17.76 4.40 20.80
CA PRO A 467 -16.94 5.35 20.05
C PRO A 467 -17.78 6.32 19.21
N TYR A 468 -17.40 7.59 19.15
CA TYR A 468 -17.98 8.52 18.19
C TYR A 468 -17.21 8.46 16.86
N LEU A 469 -17.90 8.28 15.73
CA LEU A 469 -17.29 8.14 14.41
C LEU A 469 -17.43 9.43 13.58
N LEU A 470 -16.32 9.96 13.08
CA LEU A 470 -16.29 11.06 12.11
C LEU A 470 -15.81 10.54 10.76
N PHE A 471 -16.77 10.32 9.86
CA PHE A 471 -16.49 9.92 8.48
C PHE A 471 -16.24 11.16 7.63
N GLY A 472 -14.99 11.39 7.24
CA GLY A 472 -14.59 12.57 6.47
C GLY A 472 -13.90 12.24 5.15
N PRO A 473 -14.64 12.22 4.03
CA PRO A 473 -14.11 12.10 2.68
C PRO A 473 -13.00 13.14 2.35
N PRO A 474 -12.19 12.95 1.30
CA PRO A 474 -11.09 13.85 0.98
C PRO A 474 -11.58 15.28 0.80
N GLY A 475 -10.87 16.25 1.38
CA GLY A 475 -11.20 17.67 1.23
C GLY A 475 -12.42 18.17 2.03
N THR A 476 -13.08 17.32 2.82
CA THR A 476 -14.29 17.71 3.58
C THR A 476 -14.03 18.45 4.90
N GLY A 477 -12.76 18.69 5.22
CA GLY A 477 -12.36 19.41 6.42
C GLY A 477 -12.31 18.57 7.70
N LYS A 478 -12.25 17.23 7.62
CA LYS A 478 -12.09 16.29 8.75
C LYS A 478 -11.15 16.79 9.84
N THR A 479 -9.90 17.09 9.47
CA THR A 479 -8.88 17.60 10.40
C THR A 479 -9.25 18.97 11.01
N MET A 480 -9.90 19.86 10.26
CA MET A 480 -10.36 21.15 10.81
C MET A 480 -11.50 20.97 11.80
N THR A 481 -12.43 20.03 11.53
CA THR A 481 -13.49 19.64 12.45
C THR A 481 -12.93 19.07 13.76
N LEU A 482 -11.90 18.21 13.67
CA LEU A 482 -11.22 17.67 14.85
C LEU A 482 -10.52 18.76 15.67
N VAL A 483 -9.76 19.66 15.01
CA VAL A 483 -9.10 20.78 15.69
C VAL A 483 -10.11 21.67 16.41
N GLU A 484 -11.25 21.98 15.76
CA GLU A 484 -12.32 22.76 16.39
C GLU A 484 -12.91 22.01 17.59
N ALA A 485 -13.23 20.72 17.45
CA ALA A 485 -13.74 19.90 18.55
C ALA A 485 -12.77 19.86 19.75
N LEU A 486 -11.47 19.67 19.49
CA LEU A 486 -10.42 19.70 20.51
C LEU A 486 -10.38 21.03 21.25
N LYS A 487 -10.39 22.16 20.52
CA LYS A 487 -10.42 23.50 21.13
C LYS A 487 -11.66 23.70 22.00
N GLN A 488 -12.82 23.26 21.53
CA GLN A 488 -14.06 23.36 22.30
C GLN A 488 -14.02 22.51 23.56
N VAL A 489 -13.53 21.26 23.48
CA VAL A 489 -13.39 20.38 24.65
C VAL A 489 -12.46 21.01 25.68
N CYS A 490 -11.30 21.51 25.24
CA CYS A 490 -10.36 22.19 26.14
C CYS A 490 -10.98 23.42 26.81
N THR A 491 -11.82 24.17 26.10
CA THR A 491 -12.36 25.44 26.61
C THR A 491 -13.57 25.23 27.52
N LEU A 492 -14.50 24.37 27.12
CA LEU A 492 -15.79 24.18 27.80
C LEU A 492 -15.75 23.11 28.89
N ILE A 493 -14.73 22.23 28.87
CA ILE A 493 -14.51 21.21 29.88
C ILE A 493 -13.14 21.46 30.52
N PRO A 494 -13.03 22.31 31.56
CA PRO A 494 -11.75 22.67 32.17
C PRO A 494 -10.95 21.48 32.70
N SER A 495 -11.64 20.44 33.18
CA SER A 495 -11.03 19.18 33.66
C SER A 495 -10.58 18.24 32.55
N SER A 496 -10.78 18.59 31.28
CA SER A 496 -10.40 17.73 30.16
C SER A 496 -8.90 17.60 30.03
N HIS A 497 -8.46 16.35 29.87
CA HIS A 497 -7.16 16.01 29.32
C HIS A 497 -7.39 15.13 28.10
N ILE A 498 -6.63 15.40 27.04
CA ILE A 498 -6.88 14.83 25.72
C ILE A 498 -5.62 14.15 25.18
N LEU A 499 -5.79 12.94 24.68
CA LEU A 499 -4.78 12.23 23.90
C LEU A 499 -5.22 12.22 22.43
N VAL A 500 -4.39 12.76 21.55
CA VAL A 500 -4.60 12.79 20.10
C VAL A 500 -3.62 11.85 19.44
N VAL A 501 -4.13 10.94 18.61
CA VAL A 501 -3.39 9.82 18.05
C VAL A 501 -3.62 9.70 16.55
N ALA A 502 -2.60 9.29 15.82
CA ALA A 502 -2.70 8.84 14.45
C ALA A 502 -1.66 7.73 14.17
N SER A 503 -1.80 7.00 13.08
CA SER A 503 -0.84 5.97 12.66
C SER A 503 0.50 6.58 12.21
N SER A 504 0.48 7.76 11.59
CA SER A 504 1.66 8.42 11.03
C SER A 504 2.11 9.67 11.81
N ASN A 505 3.41 9.97 11.75
CA ASN A 505 3.93 11.21 12.34
C ASN A 505 3.40 12.45 11.60
N SER A 506 3.26 12.39 10.28
CA SER A 506 2.76 13.52 9.48
C SER A 506 1.33 13.92 9.87
N ALA A 507 0.43 12.95 10.08
CA ALA A 507 -0.93 13.24 10.55
C ALA A 507 -0.94 13.88 11.95
N CYS A 508 -0.14 13.34 12.88
CA CYS A 508 0.05 13.93 14.21
C CYS A 508 0.58 15.37 14.13
N ASP A 509 1.53 15.63 13.23
CA ASP A 509 2.20 16.92 13.10
C ASP A 509 1.23 17.98 12.56
N VAL A 510 0.41 17.63 11.56
CA VAL A 510 -0.64 18.53 11.02
C VAL A 510 -1.64 18.94 12.13
N LEU A 511 -2.07 18.00 12.97
CA LEU A 511 -2.97 18.30 14.09
C LEU A 511 -2.28 19.19 15.13
N ALA A 512 -1.06 18.83 15.55
CA ALA A 512 -0.31 19.60 16.54
C ALA A 512 -0.03 21.02 16.06
N GLU A 513 0.35 21.22 14.79
CA GLU A 513 0.62 22.54 14.21
C GLU A 513 -0.60 23.45 14.21
N ARG A 514 -1.80 22.91 13.95
CA ARG A 514 -3.04 23.69 14.00
C ARG A 514 -3.49 24.00 15.43
N LEU A 515 -3.16 23.15 16.39
CA LEU A 515 -3.51 23.37 17.80
C LEU A 515 -2.63 24.43 18.46
N ILE A 516 -1.32 24.44 18.18
CA ILE A 516 -0.38 25.44 18.74
C ILE A 516 -0.65 26.88 18.27
N GLU A 517 -1.47 27.09 17.23
CA GLU A 517 -1.92 28.43 16.81
C GLU A 517 -2.86 29.07 17.83
N HIS A 518 -3.46 28.27 18.72
CA HIS A 518 -4.47 28.72 19.67
C HIS A 518 -4.26 28.21 21.10
N MET A 519 -3.21 27.41 21.34
CA MET A 519 -2.86 26.86 22.64
C MET A 519 -1.44 27.28 23.01
N SER A 520 -1.19 27.47 24.30
CA SER A 520 0.16 27.77 24.78
C SER A 520 1.05 26.52 24.69
N SER A 521 2.37 26.71 24.59
CA SER A 521 3.34 25.61 24.59
C SER A 521 3.37 24.81 25.90
N MET A 522 2.75 25.32 26.97
CA MET A 522 2.62 24.63 28.25
C MET A 522 1.41 23.70 28.31
N GLU A 523 0.45 23.85 27.39
CA GLU A 523 -0.78 23.05 27.37
C GLU A 523 -0.70 21.84 26.42
N ILE A 524 0.18 21.88 25.43
CA ILE A 524 0.29 20.85 24.39
C ILE A 524 1.69 20.23 24.34
N PHE A 525 1.73 18.91 24.20
CA PHE A 525 2.97 18.14 24.06
C PHE A 525 2.91 17.17 22.88
N ARG A 526 3.84 17.31 21.93
CA ARG A 526 4.01 16.40 20.79
C ARG A 526 5.09 15.36 21.09
N MET A 527 4.70 14.10 21.29
CA MET A 527 5.61 13.01 21.63
C MET A 527 6.06 12.20 20.41
N TYR A 528 7.34 12.30 20.04
CA TYR A 528 7.97 11.54 18.97
C TYR A 528 8.69 10.28 19.47
N SER A 529 8.85 9.31 18.58
CA SER A 529 9.80 8.20 18.74
C SER A 529 11.24 8.69 18.55
N ALA A 530 12.17 8.15 19.32
CA ALA A 530 13.61 8.43 19.18
C ALA A 530 14.20 7.96 17.84
N SER A 531 13.45 7.17 17.06
CA SER A 531 13.81 6.76 15.70
C SER A 531 13.52 7.82 14.63
N VAL A 532 12.73 8.85 14.95
CA VAL A 532 12.40 9.93 14.01
C VAL A 532 13.63 10.78 13.72
N HIS A 533 13.86 11.08 12.45
CA HIS A 533 14.95 11.96 12.06
C HIS A 533 14.61 13.44 12.39
N PRO A 534 15.47 14.18 13.13
CA PRO A 534 15.16 15.55 13.57
C PRO A 534 14.95 16.58 12.45
N SER A 535 15.37 16.30 11.21
CA SER A 535 15.07 17.17 10.06
C SER A 535 13.60 17.15 9.66
N ASN A 536 12.89 16.07 9.98
CA ASN A 536 11.49 15.88 9.59
C ASN A 536 10.53 16.60 10.56
N ILE A 537 11.04 17.21 11.62
CA ILE A 537 10.25 17.93 12.62
C ILE A 537 10.35 19.43 12.32
N SER A 538 9.20 20.09 12.18
CA SER A 538 9.14 21.53 11.94
C SER A 538 9.70 22.35 13.12
N LYS A 539 10.23 23.55 12.84
CA LYS A 539 10.79 24.44 13.89
C LYS A 539 9.76 24.79 14.97
N LYS A 540 8.48 24.89 14.59
CA LYS A 540 7.36 25.17 15.50
C LYS A 540 7.14 23.99 16.46
N LEU A 541 7.04 22.77 15.92
CA LEU A 541 6.77 21.57 16.71
C LEU A 541 7.91 21.21 17.66
N LYS A 542 9.17 21.48 17.29
CA LYS A 542 10.32 21.27 18.18
C LYS A 542 10.21 22.01 19.53
N LYS A 543 9.44 23.10 19.62
CA LYS A 543 9.26 23.86 20.88
C LYS A 543 8.25 23.22 21.84
N VAL A 544 7.37 22.37 21.32
CA VAL A 544 6.30 21.71 22.08
C VAL A 544 6.48 20.19 22.10
N SER A 545 7.66 19.71 21.72
CA SER A 545 7.93 18.29 21.59
C SER A 545 9.00 17.81 22.54
N ASN A 546 9.19 16.50 22.55
CA ASN A 546 10.20 15.83 23.34
C ASN A 546 11.61 15.87 22.71
N TYR A 547 11.94 16.92 21.95
CA TYR A 547 13.23 17.13 21.32
C TYR A 547 13.99 18.29 21.97
N ASN A 548 15.17 18.00 22.52
CA ASN A 548 16.07 19.00 23.10
C ASN A 548 17.04 19.52 22.01
N TYR A 549 17.04 20.83 21.79
CA TYR A 549 17.88 21.50 20.80
C TYR A 549 19.37 21.51 21.17
N ASP A 550 19.68 21.78 22.44
CA ASP A 550 21.05 21.95 22.92
C ASP A 550 21.80 20.63 22.86
N GLU A 551 21.13 19.56 23.30
CA GLU A 551 21.72 18.23 23.29
C GLU A 551 21.53 17.47 21.97
N LYS A 552 20.69 18.00 21.06
CA LYS A 552 20.25 17.35 19.81
C LYS A 552 19.66 15.95 20.03
N LYS A 553 18.93 15.76 21.12
CA LYS A 553 18.45 14.45 21.60
C LYS A 553 16.97 14.46 21.90
N PHE A 554 16.34 13.29 21.79
CA PHE A 554 14.99 13.10 22.31
C PHE A 554 15.06 12.81 23.81
N PHE A 555 14.08 13.32 24.55
CA PHE A 555 13.85 12.99 25.94
C PHE A 555 12.44 12.42 26.13
N TYR A 556 12.15 11.83 27.28
CA TYR A 556 10.83 11.36 27.65
C TYR A 556 10.58 11.76 29.10
N PRO A 557 9.81 12.83 29.35
CA PRO A 557 9.56 13.32 30.71
C PRO A 557 8.84 12.27 31.57
N CYS A 558 9.00 12.36 32.89
CA CYS A 558 8.26 11.52 33.82
C CYS A 558 6.73 11.70 33.69
N SER A 559 5.98 10.73 34.22
CA SER A 559 4.52 10.73 34.13
C SER A 559 3.91 12.02 34.72
N GLU A 560 4.43 12.52 35.84
CA GLU A 560 3.94 13.72 36.52
C GLU A 560 4.11 14.99 35.66
N ALA A 561 5.20 15.08 34.89
CA ALA A 561 5.43 16.20 33.99
C ALA A 561 4.49 16.13 32.78
N LEU A 562 4.30 14.93 32.22
CA LEU A 562 3.40 14.70 31.09
C LEU A 562 1.93 14.94 31.45
N MET A 563 1.51 14.56 32.66
CA MET A 563 0.13 14.75 33.15
C MET A 563 -0.25 16.22 33.36
N ARG A 564 0.70 17.16 33.31
CA ARG A 564 0.41 18.61 33.36
C ARG A 564 -0.08 19.16 32.02
N TYR A 565 0.23 18.48 30.92
CA TYR A 565 -0.22 18.92 29.61
C TYR A 565 -1.69 18.55 29.42
N LYS A 566 -2.44 19.51 28.90
CA LYS A 566 -3.85 19.36 28.58
C LYS A 566 -4.08 18.49 27.35
N VAL A 567 -3.16 18.57 26.38
CA VAL A 567 -3.21 17.82 25.13
C VAL A 567 -1.87 17.13 24.89
N ILE A 568 -1.89 15.81 24.69
CA ILE A 568 -0.72 15.07 24.22
C ILE A 568 -1.02 14.55 22.80
N VAL A 569 -0.12 14.80 21.85
CA VAL A 569 -0.21 14.32 20.47
C VAL A 569 0.89 13.29 20.21
N ALA A 570 0.54 12.08 19.82
CA ALA A 570 1.49 10.96 19.68
C ALA A 570 1.03 9.96 18.61
N THR A 571 1.95 9.22 18.00
CA THR A 571 1.53 8.05 17.19
C THR A 571 1.01 6.92 18.06
N SER A 572 0.22 5.98 17.51
CA SER A 572 -0.32 4.83 18.27
C SER A 572 0.77 4.07 19.04
N ALA A 573 1.91 3.79 18.38
CA ALA A 573 3.06 3.16 19.02
C ALA A 573 3.68 4.00 20.15
N CYS A 574 3.73 5.32 20.01
CA CYS A 574 4.23 6.22 21.06
C CYS A 574 3.26 6.32 22.23
N ALA A 575 1.94 6.36 21.98
CA ALA A 575 0.91 6.32 23.02
C ALA A 575 1.00 5.05 23.87
N GLY A 576 1.44 3.92 23.29
CA GLY A 576 1.77 2.69 24.01
C GLY A 576 2.81 2.87 25.13
N ARG A 577 3.65 3.91 25.10
CA ARG A 577 4.58 4.25 26.18
C ARG A 577 3.86 4.79 27.42
N LEU A 578 2.75 5.52 27.25
CA LEU A 578 1.94 6.02 28.35
C LEU A 578 1.27 4.85 29.11
N VAL A 579 0.81 3.83 28.37
CA VAL A 579 0.32 2.57 28.95
C VAL A 579 1.44 1.86 29.72
N THR A 580 2.64 1.77 29.14
CA THR A 580 3.81 1.15 29.79
C THR A 580 4.23 1.88 31.07
N ALA A 581 4.08 3.21 31.08
CA ALA A 581 4.37 4.05 32.23
C ALA A 581 3.28 4.00 33.33
N ASP A 582 2.24 3.20 33.11
CA ASP A 582 1.10 3.05 34.01
C ASP A 582 0.47 4.40 34.36
N PHE A 583 0.20 5.20 33.33
CA PHE A 583 -0.56 6.44 33.47
C PHE A 583 -1.88 6.16 34.20
N ALA A 584 -2.28 7.11 35.04
CA ALA A 584 -3.52 6.98 35.79
C ALA A 584 -4.71 6.73 34.85
N LEU A 585 -5.45 5.65 35.12
CA LEU A 585 -6.65 5.30 34.38
C LEU A 585 -7.63 6.48 34.39
N ASN A 586 -8.21 6.81 33.23
CA ASN A 586 -9.10 7.95 33.04
C ASN A 586 -8.48 9.33 33.25
N HIS A 587 -7.15 9.45 33.32
CA HIS A 587 -6.50 10.75 33.19
C HIS A 587 -6.93 11.42 31.89
N PHE A 588 -6.82 10.69 30.75
CA PHE A 588 -7.36 11.15 29.48
C PHE A 588 -8.88 10.98 29.44
N THR A 589 -9.57 12.10 29.59
CA THR A 589 -11.03 12.19 29.44
C THR A 589 -11.50 11.96 28.00
N HIS A 590 -10.64 12.27 27.02
CA HIS A 590 -10.93 12.13 25.60
C HIS A 590 -9.73 11.52 24.88
N ILE A 591 -9.98 10.56 24.00
CA ILE A 591 -8.97 10.02 23.08
C ILE A 591 -9.50 10.19 21.66
N PHE A 592 -8.75 10.92 20.84
CA PHE A 592 -9.03 11.12 19.42
C PHE A 592 -8.04 10.30 18.59
N VAL A 593 -8.54 9.53 17.64
CA VAL A 593 -7.72 8.85 16.63
C VAL A 593 -8.08 9.42 15.26
N ASP A 594 -7.14 10.09 14.62
CA ASP A 594 -7.25 10.54 13.22
C ASP A 594 -6.62 9.51 12.27
N GLU A 595 -7.08 9.51 11.03
CA GLU A 595 -6.77 8.48 10.02
C GLU A 595 -6.99 7.05 10.51
N ALA A 596 -8.06 6.84 11.29
CA ALA A 596 -8.45 5.55 11.84
C ALA A 596 -8.74 4.49 10.75
N GLY A 597 -9.12 4.92 9.54
CA GLY A 597 -9.33 4.05 8.39
C GLY A 597 -8.04 3.38 7.87
N GLN A 598 -6.88 3.99 8.12
CA GLN A 598 -5.56 3.47 7.71
C GLN A 598 -4.93 2.54 8.77
N SER A 599 -5.50 2.49 9.98
CA SER A 599 -4.91 1.75 11.11
C SER A 599 -5.51 0.35 11.21
N LEU A 600 -4.70 -0.61 11.65
CA LEU A 600 -5.21 -1.92 12.05
C LEU A 600 -6.17 -1.77 13.22
N GLU A 601 -7.20 -2.61 13.29
CA GLU A 601 -8.11 -2.58 14.43
C GLU A 601 -7.40 -2.74 15.78
N PRO A 602 -6.49 -3.73 15.98
CA PRO A 602 -5.69 -3.81 17.21
C PRO A 602 -4.77 -2.61 17.45
N GLU A 603 -4.31 -1.92 16.40
CA GLU A 603 -3.46 -0.74 16.51
C GLU A 603 -4.25 0.46 17.07
N CYS A 604 -5.49 0.65 16.62
CA CYS A 604 -6.42 1.66 17.15
C CYS A 604 -6.70 1.48 18.64
N LEU A 605 -6.51 0.28 19.20
CA LEU A 605 -6.74 -0.02 20.61
C LEU A 605 -5.54 0.27 21.51
N ILE A 606 -4.32 0.36 20.95
CA ILE A 606 -3.10 0.68 21.71
C ILE A 606 -3.25 1.91 22.62
N PRO A 607 -3.77 3.06 22.13
CA PRO A 607 -3.90 4.26 22.97
C PRO A 607 -5.09 4.22 23.93
N VAL A 608 -6.00 3.26 23.81
CA VAL A 608 -7.22 3.19 24.64
C VAL A 608 -7.05 2.21 25.79
N MET A 609 -6.52 1.02 25.47
CA MET A 609 -6.44 -0.10 26.40
C MET A 609 -5.41 0.18 27.51
N GLY A 610 -5.92 0.31 28.74
CA GLY A 610 -5.12 0.63 29.92
C GLY A 610 -4.97 2.12 30.23
N LEU A 611 -5.55 3.01 29.41
CA LEU A 611 -5.61 4.46 29.67
C LEU A 611 -7.04 4.96 29.90
N MET A 612 -8.04 4.26 29.36
CA MET A 612 -9.44 4.64 29.44
C MET A 612 -10.30 3.47 29.94
N SER A 613 -11.27 3.76 30.81
CA SER A 613 -12.36 2.85 31.18
C SER A 613 -13.68 3.30 30.54
N PRO A 614 -14.68 2.40 30.45
CA PRO A 614 -15.99 2.75 29.92
C PRO A 614 -16.64 3.80 30.82
N TRP A 615 -17.38 4.73 30.22
CA TRP A 615 -18.23 5.69 30.93
C TRP A 615 -19.21 4.97 31.86
N ASN A 616 -19.00 5.12 33.17
CA ASN A 616 -19.93 4.69 34.20
C ASN A 616 -19.85 5.66 35.40
N PRO A 617 -20.69 6.70 35.42
CA PRO A 617 -20.65 7.75 36.44
C PRO A 617 -20.76 7.22 37.87
N LYS A 618 -21.42 6.08 38.06
CA LYS A 618 -21.67 5.48 39.37
C LYS A 618 -20.54 4.57 39.85
N LYS A 619 -19.69 4.05 38.96
CA LYS A 619 -18.74 2.96 39.29
C LYS A 619 -17.30 3.25 38.89
N PHE A 620 -17.10 3.92 37.76
CA PHE A 620 -15.79 4.17 37.15
C PHE A 620 -15.50 5.67 36.94
N GLY A 621 -16.34 6.55 37.51
CA GLY A 621 -16.23 7.99 37.34
C GLY A 621 -16.71 8.47 35.97
N PRO A 622 -16.31 9.68 35.54
CA PRO A 622 -16.80 10.30 34.32
C PRO A 622 -16.06 9.73 33.09
N GLY A 623 -16.01 8.40 32.90
CA GLY A 623 -15.13 7.68 31.95
C GLY A 623 -14.89 8.29 30.55
N GLY A 624 -13.97 7.72 29.78
CA GLY A 624 -13.48 8.44 28.62
C GLY A 624 -14.43 8.49 27.41
N HIS A 625 -14.29 9.53 26.60
CA HIS A 625 -14.91 9.61 25.27
C HIS A 625 -13.88 9.19 24.22
N PHE A 626 -14.20 8.16 23.43
CA PHE A 626 -13.35 7.68 22.35
C PHE A 626 -13.89 8.17 21.00
N ILE A 627 -13.07 8.86 20.22
CA ILE A 627 -13.42 9.45 18.94
C ILE A 627 -12.53 8.84 17.85
N LEU A 628 -13.14 8.27 16.80
CA LEU A 628 -12.46 7.75 15.63
C LEU A 628 -12.81 8.61 14.42
N ALA A 629 -11.80 9.15 13.74
CA ALA A 629 -11.97 9.93 12.53
C ALA A 629 -11.18 9.31 11.38
N GLY A 630 -11.80 9.23 10.21
CA GLY A 630 -11.14 8.66 9.05
C GLY A 630 -12.06 8.57 7.85
N ASP A 631 -11.61 7.82 6.87
CA ASP A 631 -12.35 7.53 5.64
C ASP A 631 -12.09 6.07 5.23
N PRO A 632 -13.08 5.18 5.31
CA PRO A 632 -12.92 3.79 4.90
C PRO A 632 -12.78 3.61 3.37
N GLN A 633 -13.05 4.64 2.57
CA GLN A 633 -12.89 4.59 1.10
C GLN A 633 -11.51 5.06 0.63
N GLN A 634 -10.61 5.43 1.55
CA GLN A 634 -9.21 5.78 1.28
C GLN A 634 -8.29 4.58 1.54
N LEU A 635 -6.98 4.82 1.62
CA LEU A 635 -5.99 3.77 1.90
C LEU A 635 -6.26 3.10 3.26
N GLY A 636 -6.56 1.81 3.21
CA GLY A 636 -6.59 0.95 4.39
C GLY A 636 -5.20 0.56 4.90
N PRO A 637 -5.13 -0.23 5.98
CA PRO A 637 -3.88 -0.79 6.47
C PRO A 637 -3.24 -1.74 5.44
N VAL A 638 -1.91 -1.73 5.40
CA VAL A 638 -1.13 -2.59 4.48
C VAL A 638 -0.83 -3.93 5.16
N ILE A 639 -1.48 -4.99 4.68
CA ILE A 639 -1.30 -6.38 5.15
C ILE A 639 -0.43 -7.16 4.17
N ARG A 640 0.58 -7.87 4.68
CA ARG A 640 1.50 -8.69 3.88
C ARG A 640 1.02 -10.13 3.79
N SER A 641 0.51 -10.68 4.89
CA SER A 641 0.05 -12.06 4.98
C SER A 641 -1.25 -12.25 4.22
N ARG A 642 -1.25 -13.18 3.26
CA ARG A 642 -2.44 -13.54 2.49
C ARG A 642 -3.55 -14.11 3.39
N LEU A 643 -3.19 -14.94 4.36
CA LEU A 643 -4.14 -15.48 5.35
C LEU A 643 -4.71 -14.36 6.21
N ALA A 644 -3.86 -13.46 6.72
CA ALA A 644 -4.33 -12.34 7.53
C ALA A 644 -5.33 -11.46 6.76
N LYS A 645 -5.05 -11.19 5.49
CA LYS A 645 -5.93 -10.46 4.59
C LYS A 645 -7.24 -11.21 4.28
N GLN A 646 -7.17 -12.52 4.03
CA GLN A 646 -8.35 -13.36 3.77
C GLN A 646 -9.37 -13.31 4.93
N PHE A 647 -8.88 -13.21 6.16
CA PHE A 647 -9.71 -13.09 7.36
C PHE A 647 -9.88 -11.64 7.84
N ASN A 648 -9.78 -10.67 6.92
CA ASN A 648 -10.13 -9.27 7.10
C ASN A 648 -9.29 -8.50 8.15
N LEU A 649 -8.00 -8.83 8.31
CA LEU A 649 -7.10 -7.97 9.12
C LEU A 649 -6.91 -6.59 8.46
N ASP A 650 -7.17 -6.47 7.16
CA ASP A 650 -7.13 -5.21 6.41
C ASP A 650 -8.35 -4.31 6.63
N VAL A 651 -9.38 -4.77 7.35
CA VAL A 651 -10.53 -3.96 7.73
C VAL A 651 -10.22 -3.20 9.03
N SER A 652 -10.32 -1.87 8.97
CA SER A 652 -10.07 -1.01 10.14
C SER A 652 -11.20 -1.07 11.16
N LEU A 653 -10.92 -0.69 12.42
CA LEU A 653 -11.95 -0.58 13.46
C LEU A 653 -13.06 0.41 13.04
N LEU A 654 -12.70 1.52 12.40
CA LEU A 654 -13.65 2.52 11.90
C LEU A 654 -14.62 1.87 10.91
N GLU A 655 -14.09 1.21 9.88
CA GLU A 655 -14.85 0.56 8.82
C GLU A 655 -15.77 -0.53 9.39
N ARG A 656 -15.23 -1.44 10.21
CA ARG A 656 -16.02 -2.51 10.82
C ARG A 656 -17.16 -1.94 11.68
N LEU A 657 -16.90 -0.90 12.46
CA LEU A 657 -17.94 -0.28 13.29
C LEU A 657 -19.05 0.32 12.44
N MET A 658 -18.74 0.98 11.33
CA MET A 658 -19.74 1.52 10.39
C MET A 658 -20.71 0.46 9.86
N ASP A 659 -20.25 -0.79 9.78
CA ASP A 659 -21.05 -1.95 9.36
C ASP A 659 -21.74 -2.68 10.53
N THR A 660 -21.69 -2.15 11.76
CA THR A 660 -22.34 -2.76 12.94
C THR A 660 -23.60 -2.00 13.41
N GLY A 661 -24.50 -2.74 14.07
CA GLY A 661 -25.91 -2.37 14.31
C GLY A 661 -26.25 -0.94 14.76
N PRO A 662 -25.48 -0.25 15.62
CA PRO A 662 -25.81 1.14 16.00
C PRO A 662 -25.23 2.23 15.07
N TYR A 663 -24.26 1.90 14.21
CA TYR A 663 -23.64 2.85 13.27
C TYR A 663 -24.08 2.63 11.83
N GLN A 664 -24.67 1.46 11.54
CA GLN A 664 -25.21 1.15 10.23
C GLN A 664 -26.15 2.26 9.75
N ARG A 665 -26.04 2.53 8.45
CA ARG A 665 -26.90 3.48 7.79
C ARG A 665 -28.36 3.03 7.91
N MET A 666 -29.21 3.94 8.39
CA MET A 666 -30.62 3.64 8.61
C MET A 666 -31.36 3.50 7.28
N GLN A 667 -32.57 2.92 7.32
CA GLN A 667 -33.40 2.69 6.12
C GLN A 667 -33.73 3.97 5.33
N ASN A 668 -33.71 5.14 6.00
CA ASN A 668 -33.92 6.43 5.37
C ASN A 668 -32.68 6.97 4.63
N GLY A 669 -31.58 6.20 4.60
CA GLY A 669 -30.33 6.62 3.96
C GLY A 669 -29.50 7.58 4.81
N TYR A 670 -29.74 7.73 6.11
CA TYR A 670 -28.92 8.58 6.97
C TYR A 670 -28.26 7.79 8.10
N TYR A 671 -27.12 8.28 8.56
CA TYR A 671 -26.49 7.77 9.78
C TYR A 671 -27.13 8.39 11.02
N ASN A 672 -27.02 7.74 12.17
CA ASN A 672 -27.38 8.35 13.43
C ASN A 672 -26.32 9.42 13.79
N PRO A 673 -26.62 10.74 13.69
CA PRO A 673 -25.62 11.79 13.88
C PRO A 673 -25.02 11.81 15.29
N GLN A 674 -25.74 11.25 16.27
CA GLN A 674 -25.29 11.14 17.66
C GLN A 674 -24.13 10.15 17.84
N MET A 675 -23.93 9.23 16.88
CA MET A 675 -22.90 8.20 16.93
C MET A 675 -21.92 8.29 15.76
N LEU A 676 -22.41 8.66 14.57
CA LEU A 676 -21.59 8.85 13.37
C LEU A 676 -22.03 10.09 12.61
N THR A 677 -21.09 10.97 12.26
CA THR A 677 -21.34 12.05 11.30
C THR A 677 -20.46 11.92 10.07
N LYS A 678 -21.11 11.93 8.89
CA LYS A 678 -20.46 11.98 7.57
C LYS A 678 -20.36 13.43 7.12
N LEU A 679 -19.17 13.88 6.73
CA LEU A 679 -18.96 15.22 6.15
C LEU A 679 -19.21 15.18 4.64
N LEU A 680 -19.96 16.16 4.11
CA LEU A 680 -20.40 16.16 2.70
C LEU A 680 -19.75 17.25 1.85
N LYS A 681 -19.48 18.43 2.42
CA LYS A 681 -18.96 19.58 1.68
C LYS A 681 -17.46 19.47 1.46
N ASN A 682 -17.02 19.34 0.20
CA ASN A 682 -15.62 19.33 -0.20
C ASN A 682 -15.12 20.77 -0.47
N PHE A 683 -14.03 21.14 0.18
CA PHE A 683 -13.44 22.49 0.10
C PHE A 683 -12.10 22.51 -0.66
N ARG A 684 -11.71 21.43 -1.32
CA ARG A 684 -10.35 21.24 -1.89
C ARG A 684 -10.31 21.32 -3.40
N SER A 685 -11.30 20.76 -4.10
CA SER A 685 -11.16 20.42 -5.52
C SER A 685 -12.27 21.03 -6.39
N HIS A 686 -11.96 21.24 -7.67
CA HIS A 686 -12.93 21.62 -8.70
C HIS A 686 -14.01 20.54 -8.88
N GLY A 687 -15.20 20.92 -9.35
CA GLY A 687 -16.33 20.00 -9.51
C GLY A 687 -16.05 18.81 -10.43
N ASP A 688 -15.38 19.03 -11.55
CA ASP A 688 -15.00 17.96 -12.50
C ASP A 688 -14.04 16.93 -11.89
N ILE A 689 -13.15 17.35 -11.00
CA ILE A 689 -12.21 16.46 -10.30
C ILE A 689 -12.98 15.57 -9.29
N ILE A 690 -13.99 16.13 -8.63
CA ILE A 690 -14.78 15.44 -7.59
C ILE A 690 -15.82 14.50 -8.21
N GLN A 691 -16.34 14.82 -9.41
CA GLN A 691 -17.49 14.13 -10.01
C GLN A 691 -17.33 12.61 -10.05
N VAL A 692 -16.17 12.12 -10.55
CA VAL A 692 -15.92 10.68 -10.71
C VAL A 692 -15.75 9.98 -9.34
N PRO A 693 -14.86 10.42 -8.43
CA PRO A 693 -14.76 9.84 -7.10
C PRO A 693 -16.07 9.88 -6.32
N ASN A 694 -16.83 10.97 -6.42
CA ASN A 694 -18.11 11.12 -5.73
C ASN A 694 -19.11 10.05 -6.15
N LYS A 695 -19.24 9.78 -7.45
CA LYS A 695 -20.14 8.75 -7.98
C LYS A 695 -19.71 7.34 -7.62
N LEU A 696 -18.39 7.06 -7.65
CA LEU A 696 -17.86 5.71 -7.44
C LEU A 696 -17.81 5.30 -5.96
N PHE A 697 -17.45 6.22 -5.07
CA PHE A 697 -17.12 5.88 -3.67
C PHE A 697 -18.05 6.53 -2.63
N TYR A 698 -18.77 7.59 -3.00
CA TYR A 698 -19.53 8.40 -2.04
C TYR A 698 -21.00 8.61 -2.45
N GLU A 699 -21.51 7.74 -3.33
CA GLU A 699 -22.92 7.69 -3.76
C GLU A 699 -23.46 9.00 -4.38
N GLY A 700 -22.56 9.88 -4.85
CA GLY A 700 -22.93 11.19 -5.39
C GLY A 700 -23.28 12.25 -4.33
N GLU A 701 -23.01 12.00 -3.05
CA GLU A 701 -23.42 12.88 -1.95
C GLU A 701 -22.50 14.08 -1.71
N LEU A 702 -21.24 14.03 -2.18
CA LEU A 702 -20.29 15.12 -1.95
C LEU A 702 -20.71 16.40 -2.67
N GLN A 703 -20.59 17.51 -1.96
CA GLN A 703 -20.95 18.85 -2.44
C GLN A 703 -19.69 19.65 -2.73
N VAL A 704 -19.63 20.31 -3.89
CA VAL A 704 -18.50 21.17 -4.27
C VAL A 704 -18.66 22.51 -3.56
N CYS A 705 -17.72 22.83 -2.67
CA CYS A 705 -17.72 24.04 -1.86
C CYS A 705 -16.31 24.66 -1.75
N GLY A 706 -15.39 24.29 -2.65
CA GLY A 706 -14.07 24.91 -2.75
C GLY A 706 -14.18 26.40 -3.06
N ASP A 707 -13.18 27.17 -2.64
CA ASP A 707 -13.10 28.58 -3.01
C ASP A 707 -12.89 28.69 -4.51
N GLU A 708 -13.86 29.28 -5.22
CA GLU A 708 -13.86 29.32 -6.67
C GLU A 708 -12.63 30.02 -7.24
N LEU A 709 -12.10 31.03 -6.54
CA LEU A 709 -10.88 31.74 -6.95
C LEU A 709 -9.67 30.80 -7.01
N ILE A 710 -9.64 29.78 -6.15
CA ILE A 710 -8.56 28.80 -6.09
C ILE A 710 -8.86 27.65 -7.05
N THR A 711 -10.06 27.04 -6.97
CA THR A 711 -10.37 25.84 -7.74
C THR A 711 -10.55 26.08 -9.23
N HIS A 712 -10.94 27.28 -9.64
CA HIS A 712 -11.08 27.69 -11.05
C HIS A 712 -9.88 28.51 -11.57
N SER A 713 -8.82 28.68 -10.77
CA SER A 713 -7.65 29.50 -11.12
C SER A 713 -7.00 29.10 -12.46
N MET A 714 -7.14 27.82 -12.84
CA MET A 714 -6.55 27.24 -14.04
C MET A 714 -7.55 26.95 -15.17
N ASP A 715 -8.81 27.36 -15.05
CA ASP A 715 -9.86 27.07 -16.03
C ASP A 715 -9.57 27.60 -17.45
N ASN A 716 -8.79 28.69 -17.51
CA ASN A 716 -8.39 29.35 -18.74
C ASN A 716 -6.95 29.03 -19.15
N TRP A 717 -6.30 28.06 -18.49
CA TRP A 717 -4.95 27.67 -18.85
C TRP A 717 -4.92 27.15 -20.29
N GLN A 718 -4.04 27.72 -21.10
CA GLN A 718 -4.06 27.56 -22.56
C GLN A 718 -3.83 26.12 -23.01
N LYS A 719 -3.18 25.30 -22.19
CA LYS A 719 -2.90 23.89 -22.48
C LYS A 719 -4.04 22.93 -22.11
N LEU A 720 -5.15 23.42 -21.55
CA LEU A 720 -6.31 22.56 -21.29
C LEU A 720 -6.95 22.09 -22.61
N PRO A 721 -7.23 20.78 -22.78
CA PRO A 721 -7.95 20.25 -23.94
C PRO A 721 -9.34 20.87 -24.08
N ARG A 722 -9.98 21.20 -22.95
CA ARG A 722 -11.28 21.85 -22.87
C ARG A 722 -11.24 22.94 -21.80
N ARG A 723 -11.50 24.19 -22.20
CA ARG A 723 -11.61 25.32 -21.25
C ARG A 723 -12.70 25.07 -20.22
N GLY A 724 -12.45 25.49 -18.99
CA GLY A 724 -13.35 25.30 -17.84
C GLY A 724 -13.36 23.90 -17.25
N CYS A 725 -12.52 22.98 -17.74
CA CYS A 725 -12.33 21.65 -17.14
C CYS A 725 -10.84 21.48 -16.79
N PRO A 726 -10.42 21.72 -15.53
CA PRO A 726 -9.03 21.66 -15.10
C PRO A 726 -8.58 20.20 -14.87
N LEU A 727 -8.81 19.33 -15.86
CA LEU A 727 -8.46 17.91 -15.83
C LEU A 727 -7.87 17.51 -17.19
N ILE A 728 -6.70 16.89 -17.18
CA ILE A 728 -6.06 16.32 -18.37
C ILE A 728 -5.78 14.85 -18.09
N PHE A 729 -6.25 13.99 -18.98
CA PHE A 729 -5.75 12.61 -19.09
C PHE A 729 -4.85 12.55 -20.33
N HIS A 730 -3.53 12.63 -20.13
CA HIS A 730 -2.55 12.56 -21.23
C HIS A 730 -2.12 11.10 -21.40
N SER A 731 -2.56 10.47 -22.49
CA SER A 731 -2.07 9.15 -22.87
C SER A 731 -0.61 9.26 -23.33
N VAL A 732 0.30 8.58 -22.65
CA VAL A 732 1.71 8.52 -23.02
C VAL A 732 2.02 7.14 -23.60
N LEU A 733 2.58 7.12 -24.80
CA LEU A 733 3.11 5.90 -25.41
C LEU A 733 4.58 5.80 -24.98
N GLY A 734 4.81 5.03 -23.93
CA GLY A 734 6.12 4.89 -23.29
C GLY A 734 6.42 3.46 -22.86
N ARG A 735 7.63 3.26 -22.34
CA ARG A 735 8.11 1.94 -21.89
C ARG A 735 8.45 1.97 -20.41
N ASP A 736 7.98 0.97 -19.67
CA ASP A 736 8.36 0.79 -18.27
C ASP A 736 9.74 0.13 -18.21
N LEU A 737 10.72 0.90 -17.76
CA LEU A 737 12.11 0.48 -17.57
C LEU A 737 12.41 0.23 -16.10
N ARG A 738 13.52 -0.45 -15.86
CA ARG A 738 14.06 -0.77 -14.53
C ARG A 738 15.57 -0.57 -14.55
N GLU A 739 16.12 -0.13 -13.43
CA GLU A 739 17.54 0.22 -13.30
C GLU A 739 18.28 -0.84 -12.49
N SER A 740 19.35 -1.43 -13.03
CA SER A 740 20.26 -2.32 -12.27
C SER A 740 19.52 -3.43 -11.48
N THR A 741 19.58 -3.43 -10.15
CA THR A 741 18.86 -4.40 -9.28
C THR A 741 17.53 -3.88 -8.73
N CYS A 742 17.08 -2.68 -9.14
CA CYS A 742 15.85 -2.04 -8.66
C CYS A 742 14.61 -2.79 -9.19
N PRO A 743 13.76 -3.35 -8.32
CA PRO A 743 12.52 -4.00 -8.74
C PRO A 743 11.40 -3.00 -9.07
N SER A 744 11.60 -1.70 -8.82
CA SER A 744 10.64 -0.64 -9.14
C SER A 744 10.75 -0.22 -10.61
N TYR A 745 9.66 0.27 -11.17
CA TYR A 745 9.58 0.70 -12.55
C TYR A 745 9.65 2.23 -12.65
N PHE A 746 10.22 2.72 -13.75
CA PHE A 746 10.12 4.10 -14.17
C PHE A 746 9.83 4.17 -15.67
N ASN A 747 9.20 5.25 -16.11
CA ASN A 747 8.83 5.43 -17.51
C ASN A 747 9.43 6.76 -18.03
N PRO A 748 10.51 6.70 -18.84
CA PRO A 748 11.18 7.90 -19.36
C PRO A 748 10.25 8.84 -20.12
N GLU A 749 9.34 8.30 -20.91
CA GLU A 749 8.41 9.09 -21.71
C GLU A 749 7.39 9.81 -20.83
N GLU A 750 6.86 9.16 -19.78
CA GLU A 750 6.00 9.82 -18.80
C GLU A 750 6.74 10.93 -18.05
N ILE A 751 8.01 10.70 -17.69
CA ILE A 751 8.83 11.71 -17.00
C ILE A 751 8.97 12.97 -17.84
N LYS A 752 9.26 12.86 -19.14
CA LYS A 752 9.36 14.01 -20.05
C LYS A 752 8.05 14.80 -20.07
N VAL A 753 6.91 14.11 -20.22
CA VAL A 753 5.57 14.74 -20.20
C VAL A 753 5.29 15.42 -18.86
N VAL A 754 5.67 14.80 -17.74
CA VAL A 754 5.52 15.40 -16.40
C VAL A 754 6.39 16.66 -16.29
N VAL A 755 7.64 16.63 -16.73
CA VAL A 755 8.52 17.81 -16.73
C VAL A 755 7.94 18.93 -17.58
N ASP A 756 7.46 18.64 -18.79
CA ASP A 756 6.83 19.62 -19.66
C ASP A 756 5.62 20.28 -18.99
N TYR A 757 4.76 19.50 -18.34
CA TYR A 757 3.63 20.05 -17.60
C TYR A 757 4.06 20.88 -16.40
N VAL A 758 5.04 20.42 -15.61
CA VAL A 758 5.57 21.18 -14.47
C VAL A 758 6.16 22.50 -14.93
N VAL A 759 7.00 22.51 -15.97
CA VAL A 759 7.58 23.72 -16.55
C VAL A 759 6.50 24.66 -17.10
N SER A 760 5.41 24.13 -17.64
CA SER A 760 4.31 24.94 -18.17
C SER A 760 3.36 25.51 -17.10
N LEU A 761 3.42 24.97 -15.88
CA LEU A 761 2.61 25.40 -14.73
C LEU A 761 3.37 26.39 -13.84
N LEU A 762 4.70 26.35 -13.85
CA LEU A 762 5.60 27.31 -13.21
C LEU A 762 5.70 28.59 -14.05
#